data_AF-A0A352FCR9-F1
#
_entry.id   AF-A0A352FCR9-F1
#
_cell.length_a   1.000
_cell.length_b   1.000
_cell.length_c   1.000
_cell.angle_alpha   90.00
_cell.angle_beta   90.00
_cell.angle_gamma   90.00
#
_symmetry.space_group_name_H-M   'P 1'
#
loop_
_entity.id
_entity.type
_entity.pdbx_description
1 polymer ?
#
loop_
_entity_poly.entity_id
_entity_poly.type
_entity_poly.pdbx_seq_one_letter_code
_entity_poly.pdbx_strand_id
1 'polypeptide(L)'
;MAVFNLMNYDYSSSCPGVSYFDTWSIIKANGIPGSTDFPVNSQNSYVWMSGYDKYYRGMKNRVDQVYAIDVGSPEGLITLKHWIHDHLAYSDIGGVANFQIGSGDMQTPRIPVGQGLEAEGEYIVTAYGPNVGHAMSFVGWNDNVKYDVNGDGWFTNNVDINSDGKVDMRDWEVGAMLVVNSWGSYYNNGKLWVQYRLLAEDLNHGGIWNNAVMVVKPKRTYQPQMTVKTKIRYNQRNRIKIQVGVAASPDAREPEFTMDFPCFAFQGDTLPMQGFYGLGADLIELGLDITPLLDRFPESGQAKIFLDVIQKSPNETGAGRIESFSVMDYSDGTHEYANTGGIMDIHDNAMTSLSVMATAKITRPEILSESLPDAVVGQEYRTQIEADGLVGPFKFTNPKYQYIQSSVNETVTFTGGTTVLPMPDQNYRVMDIPFAFPLYDQTYTQVSVLQDGGIVMGSKVVQYPYEIDHRLPFYQNRGVYPFFSKLWYPSAAYKVTFQASASEVLVRWHAATDQSGNEQLTFAAKLLPDGRIQFFYGDVTYNPGFPWISGVSTGNHTDFTLMDYIHTGLKSNTASGAEKTIWPTWLTLGSTGDLKGTPTAPGQWQLPLELTDGNSLRTSKTLTLKTAGGAGTGTSLNTSSVTLYPNPVTDEVWIQLKNTDAGRITLEIMDLTGKTVLRKNFEVRGVEELLRCGEVAELPQGIYLYRVSGSAFAKGKMVIGSAQPR
;
A
#
# COMPACT_ATOMS: atom_id res chain seq x y z
N MET A 1 -0.13 -19.69 -7.59
CA MET A 1 -0.37 -18.73 -8.69
C MET A 1 0.94 -18.49 -9.42
N ALA A 2 0.96 -18.53 -10.75
CA ALA A 2 2.18 -18.38 -11.56
C ALA A 2 2.36 -16.91 -11.97
N VAL A 3 2.99 -16.11 -11.11
CA VAL A 3 3.50 -14.80 -11.53
C VAL A 3 4.89 -15.03 -12.08
N PHE A 4 4.99 -15.15 -13.40
CA PHE A 4 6.23 -15.36 -14.18
C PHE A 4 7.07 -16.61 -13.79
N ASN A 5 6.60 -17.37 -12.78
CA ASN A 5 7.24 -18.51 -12.16
C ASN A 5 8.68 -18.28 -11.67
N LEU A 6 8.91 -17.10 -11.09
CA LEU A 6 10.25 -16.60 -10.72
C LEU A 6 10.81 -17.16 -9.42
N MET A 7 9.94 -17.75 -8.60
CA MET A 7 10.26 -18.13 -7.22
C MET A 7 10.30 -19.65 -6.98
N ASN A 8 10.27 -20.44 -8.05
CA ASN A 8 10.28 -21.90 -7.93
C ASN A 8 11.72 -22.45 -7.89
N TYR A 9 11.94 -23.35 -6.94
CA TYR A 9 13.23 -23.96 -6.61
C TYR A 9 13.47 -25.24 -7.44
N ASP A 10 14.71 -25.74 -7.50
CA ASP A 10 15.12 -26.85 -8.37
C ASP A 10 14.34 -28.16 -8.12
N TYR A 11 14.35 -29.05 -9.12
CA TYR A 11 13.76 -30.40 -9.16
C TYR A 11 14.08 -31.28 -7.95
N SER A 12 15.17 -31.02 -7.24
CA SER A 12 15.65 -31.78 -6.08
C SER A 12 15.07 -31.31 -4.74
N SER A 13 14.49 -30.11 -4.71
CA SER A 13 13.85 -29.54 -3.52
C SER A 13 12.33 -29.71 -3.63
N SER A 14 11.69 -30.18 -2.56
CA SER A 14 10.24 -30.03 -2.41
C SER A 14 9.93 -28.55 -2.61
N CYS A 15 9.24 -28.17 -3.70
CA CYS A 15 8.89 -26.78 -4.00
C CYS A 15 8.36 -26.13 -2.71
N PRO A 16 9.11 -25.21 -2.07
CA PRO A 16 8.87 -24.84 -0.68
C PRO A 16 7.63 -23.96 -0.49
N GLY A 17 6.78 -23.84 -1.52
CA GLY A 17 5.74 -22.84 -1.56
C GLY A 17 6.31 -21.44 -1.72
N VAL A 18 5.42 -20.45 -1.80
CA VAL A 18 5.79 -19.05 -1.77
C VAL A 18 4.71 -18.26 -1.06
N SER A 19 5.13 -17.27 -0.29
CA SER A 19 4.18 -16.30 0.23
C SER A 19 3.50 -15.58 -0.93
N TYR A 20 2.16 -15.45 -0.87
CA TYR A 20 1.49 -14.63 -1.86
C TYR A 20 1.86 -13.14 -1.69
N PHE A 21 2.47 -12.72 -0.58
CA PHE A 21 2.95 -11.34 -0.41
C PHE A 21 4.14 -11.05 -1.34
N ASP A 22 5.05 -12.01 -1.50
CA ASP A 22 6.10 -11.94 -2.53
C ASP A 22 5.48 -11.88 -3.93
N THR A 23 4.44 -12.71 -4.16
CA THR A 23 3.70 -12.73 -5.43
C THR A 23 3.06 -11.37 -5.73
N TRP A 24 2.38 -10.76 -4.76
CA TRP A 24 1.78 -9.43 -4.92
C TRP A 24 2.82 -8.34 -5.14
N SER A 25 4.01 -8.46 -4.53
CA SER A 25 5.11 -7.52 -4.74
C SER A 25 5.63 -7.59 -6.18
N ILE A 26 5.73 -8.78 -6.77
CA ILE A 26 6.08 -8.94 -8.19
C ILE A 26 4.97 -8.36 -9.09
N ILE A 27 3.70 -8.67 -8.82
CA ILE A 27 2.58 -8.13 -9.62
C ILE A 27 2.52 -6.61 -9.52
N LYS A 28 2.76 -6.06 -8.33
CA LYS A 28 2.84 -4.63 -8.11
C LYS A 28 4.02 -4.04 -8.85
N ALA A 29 5.18 -4.69 -8.92
CA ALA A 29 6.38 -4.16 -9.59
C ALA A 29 6.33 -4.25 -11.12
N ASN A 30 5.91 -5.39 -11.69
CA ASN A 30 6.06 -5.68 -13.12
C ASN A 30 4.80 -6.29 -13.78
N GLY A 31 3.70 -6.40 -13.04
CA GLY A 31 2.43 -6.93 -13.52
C GLY A 31 2.31 -8.45 -13.54
N ILE A 32 1.30 -8.98 -14.23
CA ILE A 32 1.07 -10.42 -14.39
C ILE A 32 0.66 -10.74 -15.84
N PRO A 33 1.24 -11.78 -16.47
CA PRO A 33 0.85 -12.16 -17.83
C PRO A 33 -0.55 -12.80 -17.84
N GLY A 34 -1.24 -12.68 -18.98
CA GLY A 34 -2.44 -13.47 -19.23
C GLY A 34 -2.11 -14.94 -19.46
N SER A 35 -3.09 -15.84 -19.26
CA SER A 35 -2.92 -17.28 -19.46
C SER A 35 -2.55 -17.67 -20.90
N THR A 36 -2.83 -16.81 -21.89
CA THR A 36 -2.41 -16.98 -23.28
C THR A 36 -0.91 -16.77 -23.48
N ASP A 37 -0.30 -15.84 -22.72
CA ASP A 37 1.13 -15.53 -22.79
C ASP A 37 1.95 -16.49 -21.93
N PHE A 38 1.39 -16.92 -20.81
CA PHE A 38 2.01 -17.86 -19.89
C PHE A 38 0.96 -18.79 -19.24
N PRO A 39 0.66 -19.96 -19.85
CA PRO A 39 -0.35 -20.88 -19.33
C PRO A 39 0.11 -21.52 -18.02
N VAL A 40 -0.82 -21.82 -17.11
CA VAL A 40 -0.51 -22.50 -15.85
C VAL A 40 -0.69 -24.01 -16.05
N ASN A 41 0.41 -24.76 -16.09
CA ASN A 41 0.41 -26.23 -16.10
C ASN A 41 1.65 -26.77 -15.38
N SER A 42 1.69 -28.08 -15.09
CA SER A 42 2.77 -28.71 -14.32
C SER A 42 4.16 -28.58 -14.95
N GLN A 43 4.25 -28.43 -16.28
CA GLN A 43 5.52 -28.23 -17.00
C GLN A 43 6.10 -26.83 -16.79
N ASN A 44 5.26 -25.85 -16.49
CA ASN A 44 5.66 -24.47 -16.26
C ASN A 44 6.04 -24.17 -14.81
N SER A 45 6.23 -25.21 -13.99
CA SER A 45 6.60 -25.06 -12.58
C SER A 45 8.06 -24.64 -12.37
N TYR A 46 8.93 -24.70 -13.37
CA TYR A 46 10.32 -24.21 -13.24
C TYR A 46 10.68 -23.12 -14.24
N VAL A 47 9.88 -22.97 -15.30
CA VAL A 47 10.18 -22.14 -16.47
C VAL A 47 9.97 -20.66 -16.18
N TRP A 48 10.92 -19.80 -16.55
CA TRP A 48 10.70 -18.34 -16.57
C TRP A 48 10.23 -17.90 -17.94
N MET A 49 9.26 -16.98 -17.99
CA MET A 49 8.72 -16.47 -19.25
C MET A 49 9.80 -15.72 -20.05
N SER A 50 9.88 -15.97 -21.36
CA SER A 50 10.77 -15.25 -22.28
C SER A 50 9.97 -14.59 -23.41
N GLY A 51 10.37 -13.38 -23.79
CA GLY A 51 9.81 -12.57 -24.86
C GLY A 51 9.32 -11.20 -24.37
N TYR A 52 9.93 -10.11 -24.83
CA TYR A 52 9.64 -8.74 -24.37
C TYR A 52 8.14 -8.38 -24.48
N ASP A 53 7.50 -8.69 -25.60
CA ASP A 53 6.10 -8.33 -25.83
C ASP A 53 5.14 -8.97 -24.82
N LYS A 54 5.49 -10.16 -24.30
CA LYS A 54 4.71 -10.84 -23.25
C LYS A 54 4.85 -10.11 -21.92
N TYR A 55 6.06 -9.67 -21.58
CA TYR A 55 6.30 -8.84 -20.40
C TYR A 55 5.54 -7.52 -20.52
N TYR A 56 5.64 -6.83 -21.65
CA TYR A 56 4.96 -5.56 -21.89
C TYR A 56 3.42 -5.68 -21.77
N ARG A 57 2.81 -6.77 -22.26
CA ARG A 57 1.38 -7.05 -22.02
C ARG A 57 1.09 -7.32 -20.54
N GLY A 58 1.96 -8.06 -19.86
CA GLY A 58 1.83 -8.35 -18.43
C GLY A 58 1.91 -7.12 -17.53
N MET A 59 2.78 -6.16 -17.86
CA MET A 59 2.96 -4.90 -17.12
C MET A 59 1.67 -4.06 -17.02
N LYS A 60 0.70 -4.29 -17.89
CA LYS A 60 -0.61 -3.60 -17.88
C LYS A 60 -1.55 -4.15 -16.80
N ASN A 61 -1.27 -5.35 -16.28
CA ASN A 61 -2.07 -6.02 -15.27
C ASN A 61 -1.39 -5.88 -13.90
N ARG A 62 -1.54 -4.73 -13.25
CA ARG A 62 -0.92 -4.44 -11.94
C ARG A 62 -1.95 -4.37 -10.82
N VAL A 63 -1.42 -4.46 -9.61
CA VAL A 63 -2.16 -4.19 -8.37
C VAL A 63 -1.83 -2.79 -7.89
N ASP A 64 -2.86 -2.06 -7.48
CA ASP A 64 -2.71 -0.77 -6.80
C ASP A 64 -2.44 -0.99 -5.29
N GLN A 65 -3.35 -1.72 -4.64
CA GLN A 65 -3.30 -1.97 -3.20
C GLN A 65 -3.57 -3.44 -2.88
N VAL A 66 -2.85 -3.92 -1.87
CA VAL A 66 -3.15 -5.17 -1.16
C VAL A 66 -3.26 -4.82 0.31
N TYR A 67 -4.33 -5.26 0.96
CA TYR A 67 -4.51 -5.05 2.39
C TYR A 67 -5.25 -6.23 3.01
N ALA A 68 -5.15 -6.33 4.33
CA ALA A 68 -5.82 -7.35 5.11
C ALA A 68 -7.17 -6.84 5.64
N ILE A 69 -8.16 -7.72 5.68
CA ILE A 69 -9.37 -7.56 6.48
C ILE A 69 -9.25 -8.54 7.64
N ASP A 70 -9.29 -8.03 8.87
CA ASP A 70 -9.46 -8.86 10.06
C ASP A 70 -10.88 -9.40 10.06
N VAL A 71 -11.01 -10.72 10.10
CA VAL A 71 -12.28 -11.45 10.03
C VAL A 71 -12.54 -12.25 11.30
N GLY A 72 -11.78 -12.01 12.37
CA GLY A 72 -11.93 -12.70 13.64
C GLY A 72 -13.17 -12.29 14.45
N SER A 73 -13.97 -11.34 13.96
CA SER A 73 -15.19 -10.85 14.61
C SER A 73 -16.38 -10.80 13.65
N PRO A 74 -17.62 -10.71 14.17
CA PRO A 74 -18.82 -10.49 13.35
C PRO A 74 -18.71 -9.26 12.44
N GLU A 75 -18.16 -8.15 12.92
CA GLU A 75 -17.95 -6.92 12.13
C GLU A 75 -16.94 -7.15 11.00
N GLY A 76 -15.87 -7.91 11.28
CA GLY A 76 -14.89 -8.32 10.28
C GLY A 76 -15.50 -9.20 9.18
N LEU A 77 -16.33 -10.17 9.57
CA LEU A 77 -17.09 -10.99 8.63
C LEU A 77 -18.03 -10.16 7.76
N ILE A 78 -18.79 -9.22 8.34
CA ILE A 78 -19.66 -8.31 7.57
C ILE A 78 -18.83 -7.46 6.59
N THR A 79 -17.67 -6.97 7.01
CA THR A 79 -16.75 -6.24 6.14
C THR A 79 -16.29 -7.10 4.96
N LEU A 80 -15.95 -8.37 5.20
CA LEU A 80 -15.62 -9.32 4.13
C LEU A 80 -16.81 -9.56 3.18
N LYS A 81 -18.02 -9.71 3.70
CA LYS A 81 -19.22 -9.89 2.86
C LYS A 81 -19.45 -8.68 1.95
N HIS A 82 -19.33 -7.46 2.47
CA HIS A 82 -19.41 -6.25 1.65
C HIS A 82 -18.27 -6.17 0.62
N TRP A 83 -17.05 -6.60 0.96
CA TRP A 83 -15.98 -6.71 -0.04
C TRP A 83 -16.36 -7.65 -1.19
N ILE A 84 -16.87 -8.85 -0.89
CA ILE A 84 -17.28 -9.84 -1.89
C ILE A 84 -18.52 -9.38 -2.68
N HIS A 85 -19.39 -8.58 -2.07
CA HIS A 85 -20.58 -8.03 -2.72
C HIS A 85 -20.26 -6.87 -3.67
N ASP A 86 -19.56 -5.85 -3.18
CA ASP A 86 -19.47 -4.53 -3.85
C ASP A 86 -18.10 -3.84 -3.70
N HIS A 87 -17.05 -4.59 -3.34
CA HIS A 87 -15.70 -4.08 -3.14
C HIS A 87 -15.57 -2.99 -2.06
N LEU A 88 -16.51 -2.92 -1.10
CA LEU A 88 -16.61 -1.81 -0.13
C LEU A 88 -16.76 -0.44 -0.79
N ALA A 89 -17.31 -0.42 -2.02
CA ALA A 89 -17.31 0.76 -2.87
C ALA A 89 -18.61 0.91 -3.68
N TYR A 90 -19.68 0.20 -3.31
CA TYR A 90 -20.93 0.17 -4.07
C TYR A 90 -20.72 -0.19 -5.55
N SER A 91 -19.70 -1.02 -5.83
CA SER A 91 -19.40 -1.50 -7.17
C SER A 91 -20.41 -2.58 -7.57
N ASP A 92 -20.86 -2.59 -8.83
CA ASP A 92 -21.70 -3.66 -9.39
C ASP A 92 -20.99 -5.03 -9.45
N ILE A 93 -19.67 -5.02 -9.26
CA ILE A 93 -18.81 -6.20 -9.21
C ILE A 93 -18.09 -6.20 -7.88
N GLY A 94 -18.28 -7.23 -7.07
CA GLY A 94 -17.55 -7.44 -5.84
C GLY A 94 -16.21 -8.15 -6.02
N GLY A 95 -15.56 -8.43 -4.90
CA GLY A 95 -14.19 -8.93 -4.86
C GLY A 95 -14.02 -10.39 -4.48
N VAL A 96 -12.77 -10.81 -4.54
CA VAL A 96 -12.31 -12.10 -3.97
C VAL A 96 -11.33 -11.81 -2.84
N ALA A 97 -11.24 -12.73 -1.88
CA ALA A 97 -10.33 -12.60 -0.76
C ALA A 97 -9.50 -13.88 -0.61
N ASN A 98 -8.18 -13.73 -0.53
CA ASN A 98 -7.25 -14.82 -0.35
C ASN A 98 -6.94 -15.06 1.13
N PHE A 99 -6.77 -16.30 1.54
CA PHE A 99 -6.45 -16.64 2.92
C PHE A 99 -5.54 -17.86 2.98
N GLN A 100 -4.79 -18.02 4.07
CA GLN A 100 -3.88 -19.14 4.29
C GLN A 100 -4.39 -20.05 5.39
N ILE A 101 -4.14 -21.34 5.23
CA ILE A 101 -4.58 -22.39 6.14
C ILE A 101 -3.51 -23.45 6.30
N GLY A 102 -3.58 -24.21 7.39
CA GLY A 102 -2.88 -25.48 7.47
C GLY A 102 -3.66 -26.58 6.76
N SER A 103 -3.10 -27.10 5.68
CA SER A 103 -3.78 -28.10 4.84
C SER A 103 -3.56 -29.53 5.32
N GLY A 104 -2.49 -29.79 6.09
CA GLY A 104 -2.35 -31.06 6.80
C GLY A 104 -3.52 -31.21 7.78
N ASP A 105 -4.12 -32.39 7.85
CA ASP A 105 -5.19 -32.71 8.82
C ASP A 105 -6.50 -31.90 8.70
N MET A 106 -6.73 -31.24 7.55
CA MET A 106 -7.97 -30.50 7.30
C MET A 106 -9.19 -31.45 7.36
N GLN A 107 -10.16 -31.11 8.21
CA GLN A 107 -11.40 -31.88 8.37
C GLN A 107 -12.46 -31.39 7.39
N THR A 108 -12.88 -32.28 6.49
CA THR A 108 -13.83 -31.99 5.40
C THR A 108 -14.99 -32.98 5.36
N PRO A 109 -15.86 -33.01 6.37
CA PRO A 109 -17.09 -33.81 6.32
C PRO A 109 -18.03 -33.34 5.20
N ARG A 110 -19.07 -34.14 4.95
CA ARG A 110 -20.20 -33.75 4.12
C ARG A 110 -21.34 -33.25 5.00
N ILE A 111 -22.05 -32.23 4.53
CA ILE A 111 -23.29 -31.77 5.17
C ILE A 111 -24.29 -32.94 5.15
N PRO A 112 -24.92 -33.31 6.29
CA PRO A 112 -25.84 -34.43 6.37
C PRO A 112 -26.98 -34.34 5.34
N VAL A 113 -27.34 -35.48 4.73
CA VAL A 113 -28.43 -35.56 3.75
C VAL A 113 -29.75 -35.98 4.41
N GLY A 114 -30.87 -35.51 3.86
CA GLY A 114 -32.21 -35.92 4.30
C GLY A 114 -32.80 -35.13 5.47
N GLN A 115 -32.19 -34.00 5.82
CA GLN A 115 -32.64 -33.08 6.88
C GLN A 115 -33.26 -31.77 6.33
N GLY A 116 -33.27 -31.58 5.01
CA GLY A 116 -33.68 -30.34 4.34
C GLY A 116 -32.69 -29.19 4.56
N LEU A 117 -31.41 -29.47 4.79
CA LEU A 117 -30.38 -28.44 5.00
C LEU A 117 -30.00 -27.75 3.69
N GLU A 118 -29.45 -26.55 3.81
CA GLU A 118 -28.81 -25.88 2.68
C GLU A 118 -27.51 -26.60 2.31
N ALA A 119 -27.26 -26.82 1.02
CA ALA A 119 -26.07 -27.51 0.51
C ALA A 119 -25.88 -28.97 1.01
N GLU A 120 -26.96 -29.72 1.23
CA GLU A 120 -26.87 -31.14 1.61
C GLU A 120 -25.94 -31.97 0.71
N GLY A 121 -25.14 -32.82 1.33
CA GLY A 121 -24.18 -33.68 0.65
C GLY A 121 -22.94 -32.97 0.14
N GLU A 122 -22.88 -31.63 0.15
CA GLU A 122 -21.69 -30.88 -0.18
C GLU A 122 -20.63 -30.96 0.93
N TYR A 123 -19.36 -30.84 0.55
CA TYR A 123 -18.25 -30.77 1.50
C TYR A 123 -18.20 -29.43 2.25
N ILE A 124 -17.96 -29.51 3.57
CA ILE A 124 -17.76 -28.37 4.47
C ILE A 124 -16.50 -28.57 5.30
N VAL A 125 -15.74 -27.50 5.55
CA VAL A 125 -14.56 -27.51 6.42
C VAL A 125 -14.99 -27.19 7.84
N THR A 126 -14.56 -28.04 8.78
CA THR A 126 -14.86 -27.91 10.22
C THR A 126 -13.61 -27.68 11.08
N ALA A 127 -12.43 -27.92 10.53
CA ALA A 127 -11.14 -27.56 11.14
C ALA A 127 -10.02 -27.60 10.08
N TYR A 128 -9.05 -26.71 10.20
CA TYR A 128 -7.76 -26.76 9.50
C TYR A 128 -6.68 -27.39 10.38
N GLY A 129 -5.52 -27.71 9.81
CA GLY A 129 -4.34 -28.08 10.59
C GLY A 129 -3.56 -26.87 11.12
N PRO A 130 -2.60 -27.11 12.04
CA PRO A 130 -1.84 -26.06 12.69
C PRO A 130 -0.67 -25.52 11.86
N ASN A 131 -0.27 -26.22 10.80
CA ASN A 131 0.91 -25.89 9.99
C ASN A 131 0.47 -25.27 8.66
N VAL A 132 0.59 -23.95 8.53
CA VAL A 132 0.23 -23.21 7.30
C VAL A 132 0.96 -23.82 6.10
N GLY A 133 0.22 -24.16 5.05
CA GLY A 133 0.79 -24.79 3.85
C GLY A 133 -0.03 -24.65 2.57
N HIS A 134 -1.20 -24.01 2.63
CA HIS A 134 -2.06 -23.84 1.47
C HIS A 134 -2.78 -22.49 1.49
N ALA A 135 -3.14 -21.99 0.31
CA ALA A 135 -3.88 -20.75 0.15
C ALA A 135 -5.08 -20.96 -0.78
N MET A 136 -6.21 -20.37 -0.42
CA MET A 136 -7.47 -20.48 -1.17
C MET A 136 -8.14 -19.11 -1.32
N SER A 137 -9.28 -19.06 -2.02
CA SER A 137 -10.03 -17.82 -2.23
C SER A 137 -11.47 -17.95 -1.78
N PHE A 138 -11.93 -17.03 -0.91
CA PHE A 138 -13.34 -16.81 -0.66
C PHE A 138 -13.97 -16.05 -1.84
N VAL A 139 -15.11 -16.54 -2.32
CA VAL A 139 -15.82 -16.02 -3.50
C VAL A 139 -17.32 -15.79 -3.26
N GLY A 140 -17.81 -16.08 -2.06
CA GLY A 140 -19.23 -15.99 -1.73
C GLY A 140 -19.48 -16.43 -0.29
N TRP A 141 -20.74 -16.39 0.13
CA TRP A 141 -21.18 -16.86 1.43
C TRP A 141 -22.64 -17.29 1.38
N ASN A 142 -23.09 -18.04 2.38
CA ASN A 142 -24.48 -18.38 2.60
C ASN A 142 -24.75 -18.47 4.10
N ASP A 143 -25.66 -17.61 4.59
CA ASP A 143 -26.03 -17.50 6.01
C ASP A 143 -26.90 -18.67 6.50
N ASN A 144 -27.34 -19.56 5.60
CA ASN A 144 -28.23 -20.68 5.93
C ASN A 144 -27.53 -22.05 5.93
N VAL A 145 -26.25 -22.13 5.54
CA VAL A 145 -25.49 -23.40 5.61
C VAL A 145 -25.26 -23.75 7.07
N LYS A 146 -25.51 -25.00 7.45
CA LYS A 146 -25.46 -25.47 8.85
C LYS A 146 -24.63 -26.72 8.98
N TYR A 147 -23.92 -26.84 10.09
CA TYR A 147 -23.25 -28.07 10.46
C TYR A 147 -23.06 -28.14 11.98
N ASP A 148 -23.50 -29.25 12.58
CA ASP A 148 -23.46 -29.51 14.01
C ASP A 148 -22.04 -29.93 14.40
N VAL A 149 -21.32 -29.04 15.08
CA VAL A 149 -19.90 -29.22 15.38
C VAL A 149 -19.71 -30.00 16.69
N ASN A 150 -20.58 -29.79 17.66
CA ASN A 150 -20.49 -30.43 18.97
C ASN A 150 -21.24 -31.79 19.03
N GLY A 151 -22.04 -32.12 18.01
CA GLY A 151 -22.79 -33.36 17.88
C GLY A 151 -24.03 -33.45 18.75
N ASP A 152 -24.59 -32.32 19.20
CA ASP A 152 -25.73 -32.28 20.12
C ASP A 152 -27.11 -32.31 19.42
N GLY A 153 -27.11 -32.25 18.09
CA GLY A 153 -28.31 -32.28 17.24
C GLY A 153 -29.00 -30.93 17.05
N TRP A 154 -28.46 -29.84 17.59
CA TRP A 154 -28.93 -28.47 17.40
C TRP A 154 -27.94 -27.69 16.51
N PHE A 155 -28.40 -26.54 16.00
CA PHE A 155 -27.55 -25.61 15.26
C PHE A 155 -27.71 -24.24 15.89
N THR A 156 -26.67 -23.77 16.59
CA THR A 156 -26.76 -22.54 17.37
C THR A 156 -25.62 -21.56 17.05
N ASN A 157 -25.89 -20.27 17.26
CA ASN A 157 -24.89 -19.20 17.21
C ASN A 157 -24.89 -18.38 18.53
N ASN A 158 -25.62 -18.86 19.53
CA ASN A 158 -25.97 -18.12 20.76
C ASN A 158 -25.83 -18.97 22.03
N VAL A 159 -25.16 -20.11 21.93
CA VAL A 159 -24.86 -21.04 23.02
C VAL A 159 -23.35 -21.22 23.04
N ASP A 160 -22.75 -21.24 24.24
CA ASP A 160 -21.33 -21.56 24.42
C ASP A 160 -21.14 -23.07 24.20
N ILE A 161 -20.69 -23.44 23.00
CA ILE A 161 -20.52 -24.86 22.62
C ILE A 161 -19.09 -25.36 22.86
N ASN A 162 -18.14 -24.47 23.12
CA ASN A 162 -16.74 -24.81 23.40
C ASN A 162 -16.39 -24.79 24.90
N SER A 163 -17.32 -24.36 25.76
CA SER A 163 -17.20 -24.23 27.21
C SER A 163 -16.08 -23.29 27.67
N ASP A 164 -15.78 -22.24 26.91
CA ASP A 164 -14.78 -21.22 27.26
C ASP A 164 -15.34 -20.06 28.11
N GLY A 165 -16.65 -20.06 28.35
CA GLY A 165 -17.37 -19.05 29.14
C GLY A 165 -17.75 -17.81 28.35
N LYS A 166 -17.61 -17.81 27.02
CA LYS A 166 -18.04 -16.74 26.11
C LYS A 166 -18.97 -17.33 25.05
N VAL A 167 -19.81 -16.47 24.51
CA VAL A 167 -20.64 -16.79 23.33
C VAL A 167 -20.21 -15.83 22.24
N ASP A 168 -19.40 -16.31 21.32
CA ASP A 168 -18.89 -15.51 20.21
C ASP A 168 -18.90 -16.29 18.88
N MET A 169 -18.23 -15.75 17.85
CA MET A 169 -18.26 -16.38 16.52
C MET A 169 -17.66 -17.79 16.52
N ARG A 170 -16.82 -18.15 17.50
CA ARG A 170 -16.27 -19.52 17.66
C ARG A 170 -17.36 -20.55 17.98
N ASP A 171 -18.50 -20.09 18.47
CA ASP A 171 -19.64 -20.95 18.81
C ASP A 171 -20.63 -21.15 17.67
N TRP A 172 -20.40 -20.53 16.51
CA TRP A 172 -21.38 -20.52 15.43
C TRP A 172 -21.36 -21.80 14.61
N GLU A 173 -22.52 -22.43 14.51
CA GLU A 173 -22.80 -23.62 13.69
C GLU A 173 -23.61 -23.27 12.43
N VAL A 174 -24.09 -22.03 12.33
CA VAL A 174 -24.89 -21.50 11.23
C VAL A 174 -24.14 -20.40 10.49
N GLY A 175 -24.01 -20.58 9.18
CA GLY A 175 -23.39 -19.66 8.24
C GLY A 175 -22.02 -20.13 7.77
N ALA A 176 -21.79 -20.03 6.46
CA ALA A 176 -20.53 -20.44 5.84
C ALA A 176 -20.09 -19.52 4.71
N MET A 177 -18.77 -19.46 4.50
CA MET A 177 -18.14 -18.87 3.33
C MET A 177 -18.00 -19.93 2.23
N LEU A 178 -18.16 -19.52 0.97
CA LEU A 178 -17.87 -20.35 -0.21
C LEU A 178 -16.43 -20.13 -0.66
N VAL A 179 -15.69 -21.22 -0.80
CA VAL A 179 -14.28 -21.22 -1.19
C VAL A 179 -14.08 -21.88 -2.55
N VAL A 180 -13.16 -21.35 -3.34
CA VAL A 180 -12.57 -22.01 -4.52
C VAL A 180 -11.16 -22.48 -4.17
N ASN A 181 -10.93 -23.78 -4.35
CA ASN A 181 -9.65 -24.44 -4.15
C ASN A 181 -8.92 -24.63 -5.50
N SER A 182 -7.60 -24.84 -5.47
CA SER A 182 -6.74 -25.00 -6.64
C SER A 182 -6.39 -26.46 -6.95
N TRP A 183 -7.18 -27.43 -6.50
CA TRP A 183 -6.99 -28.86 -6.74
C TRP A 183 -7.89 -29.42 -7.86
N GLY A 184 -8.19 -28.60 -8.86
CA GLY A 184 -9.06 -28.98 -9.97
C GLY A 184 -10.50 -29.20 -9.53
N SER A 185 -11.14 -30.26 -10.01
CA SER A 185 -12.55 -30.57 -9.73
C SER A 185 -12.79 -31.28 -8.40
N TYR A 186 -11.76 -31.50 -7.58
CA TYR A 186 -11.90 -32.17 -6.28
C TYR A 186 -12.91 -31.45 -5.36
N TYR A 187 -13.57 -32.18 -4.46
CA TYR A 187 -14.73 -31.75 -3.68
C TYR A 187 -15.97 -31.42 -4.52
N ASN A 188 -16.58 -30.23 -4.37
CA ASN A 188 -17.79 -29.82 -5.08
C ASN A 188 -17.41 -29.10 -6.38
N ASN A 189 -16.74 -29.80 -7.31
CA ASN A 189 -16.17 -29.21 -8.54
C ASN A 189 -15.20 -28.06 -8.23
N GLY A 190 -14.25 -28.30 -7.32
CA GLY A 190 -13.24 -27.34 -6.88
C GLY A 190 -13.71 -26.38 -5.77
N LYS A 191 -14.94 -26.57 -5.24
CA LYS A 191 -15.52 -25.72 -4.20
C LYS A 191 -15.75 -26.45 -2.88
N LEU A 192 -15.79 -25.67 -1.81
CA LEU A 192 -15.99 -26.10 -0.42
C LEU A 192 -16.74 -25.02 0.37
N TRP A 193 -17.51 -25.41 1.37
CA TRP A 193 -18.00 -24.50 2.42
C TRP A 193 -17.00 -24.41 3.58
N VAL A 194 -16.92 -23.26 4.23
CA VAL A 194 -16.11 -23.04 5.43
C VAL A 194 -16.97 -22.33 6.47
N GLN A 195 -17.18 -22.93 7.63
CA GLN A 195 -18.00 -22.32 8.68
C GLN A 195 -17.42 -20.98 9.15
N TYR A 196 -18.28 -20.03 9.50
CA TYR A 196 -17.86 -18.72 10.00
C TYR A 196 -16.98 -18.80 11.26
N ARG A 197 -17.19 -19.81 12.13
CA ARG A 197 -16.37 -20.01 13.32
C ARG A 197 -14.87 -20.09 13.04
N LEU A 198 -14.48 -20.70 11.91
CA LEU A 198 -13.07 -20.90 11.56
C LEU A 198 -12.34 -19.59 11.19
N LEU A 199 -13.10 -18.50 11.00
CA LEU A 199 -12.52 -17.16 10.83
C LEU A 199 -12.08 -16.55 12.16
N ALA A 200 -12.68 -16.96 13.29
CA ALA A 200 -12.36 -16.49 14.64
C ALA A 200 -11.44 -17.43 15.44
N GLU A 201 -11.41 -18.72 15.10
CA GLU A 201 -10.49 -19.70 15.69
C GLU A 201 -9.02 -19.36 15.36
N ASP A 202 -8.10 -19.63 16.28
CA ASP A 202 -6.68 -19.54 15.95
C ASP A 202 -6.19 -20.80 15.20
N LEU A 203 -5.01 -20.70 14.60
CA LEU A 203 -4.41 -21.76 13.80
C LEU A 203 -4.27 -23.10 14.54
N ASN A 204 -3.96 -23.07 15.84
CA ASN A 204 -3.79 -24.30 16.63
C ASN A 204 -5.13 -24.96 16.99
N HIS A 205 -6.22 -24.21 16.89
CA HIS A 205 -7.60 -24.70 17.07
C HIS A 205 -8.35 -24.79 15.73
N GLY A 206 -7.62 -24.90 14.62
CA GLY A 206 -8.17 -25.20 13.30
C GLY A 206 -8.75 -24.01 12.54
N GLY A 207 -8.44 -22.78 12.94
CA GLY A 207 -8.78 -21.57 12.22
C GLY A 207 -7.81 -21.20 11.08
N ILE A 208 -8.09 -20.05 10.44
CA ILE A 208 -7.25 -19.51 9.37
C ILE A 208 -6.05 -18.72 9.92
N TRP A 209 -5.01 -18.56 9.10
CA TRP A 209 -3.83 -17.79 9.47
C TRP A 209 -4.17 -16.34 9.81
N ASN A 210 -3.75 -15.90 11.00
CA ASN A 210 -3.90 -14.54 11.54
C ASN A 210 -5.34 -14.01 11.65
N ASN A 211 -6.36 -14.86 11.51
CA ASN A 211 -7.77 -14.43 11.44
C ASN A 211 -7.97 -13.34 10.37
N ALA A 212 -7.19 -13.39 9.29
CA ALA A 212 -7.14 -12.32 8.31
C ALA A 212 -7.23 -12.87 6.89
N VAL A 213 -7.90 -12.09 6.04
CA VAL A 213 -7.98 -12.36 4.61
C VAL A 213 -7.38 -11.19 3.83
N MET A 214 -6.69 -11.50 2.73
CA MET A 214 -6.03 -10.52 1.89
C MET A 214 -6.90 -10.19 0.70
N VAL A 215 -7.04 -8.90 0.45
CA VAL A 215 -7.87 -8.38 -0.64
C VAL A 215 -7.06 -7.45 -1.52
N VAL A 216 -7.44 -7.39 -2.80
CA VAL A 216 -6.62 -6.77 -3.85
C VAL A 216 -7.46 -5.76 -4.64
N LYS A 217 -6.91 -4.56 -4.81
CA LYS A 217 -7.46 -3.54 -5.74
C LYS A 217 -6.62 -3.52 -7.02
N PRO A 218 -7.18 -3.91 -8.18
CA PRO A 218 -6.44 -3.91 -9.44
C PRO A 218 -6.28 -2.48 -9.99
N LYS A 219 -5.17 -2.24 -10.68
CA LYS A 219 -4.87 -0.98 -11.36
C LYS A 219 -5.42 -1.03 -12.80
N ARG A 220 -6.72 -0.76 -12.97
CA ARG A 220 -7.50 -1.08 -14.18
C ARG A 220 -7.07 -0.37 -15.48
N THR A 221 -6.43 0.79 -15.40
CA THR A 221 -6.14 1.65 -16.57
C THR A 221 -4.65 1.88 -16.81
N TYR A 222 -3.77 1.12 -16.14
CA TYR A 222 -2.34 1.37 -16.19
C TYR A 222 -1.73 1.09 -17.57
N GLN A 223 -0.91 2.02 -18.04
CA GLN A 223 -0.06 1.83 -19.22
C GLN A 223 1.38 2.20 -18.85
N PRO A 224 2.35 1.29 -19.01
CA PRO A 224 3.74 1.62 -18.79
C PRO A 224 4.19 2.67 -19.81
N GLN A 225 4.82 3.76 -19.34
CA GLN A 225 5.32 4.84 -20.18
C GLN A 225 6.79 4.66 -20.55
N MET A 226 7.56 3.93 -19.74
CA MET A 226 8.95 3.61 -20.06
C MET A 226 9.30 2.24 -19.51
N THR A 227 10.01 1.44 -20.31
CA THR A 227 10.40 0.08 -19.93
C THR A 227 11.82 -0.23 -20.39
N VAL A 228 12.44 -1.24 -19.79
CA VAL A 228 13.68 -1.85 -20.28
C VAL A 228 13.34 -3.10 -21.07
N LYS A 229 14.03 -3.28 -22.18
CA LYS A 229 14.07 -4.49 -23.01
C LYS A 229 15.50 -5.02 -23.01
N THR A 230 15.72 -6.24 -22.54
CA THR A 230 17.08 -6.82 -22.48
C THR A 230 17.09 -8.32 -22.74
N LYS A 231 18.21 -8.79 -23.31
CA LYS A 231 18.54 -10.20 -23.45
C LYS A 231 19.73 -10.51 -22.55
N ILE A 232 19.56 -11.47 -21.66
CA ILE A 232 20.60 -11.91 -20.74
C ILE A 232 20.78 -13.42 -20.89
N ARG A 233 22.03 -13.84 -21.04
CA ARG A 233 22.44 -15.24 -21.00
C ARG A 233 23.10 -15.50 -19.66
N TYR A 234 22.59 -16.44 -18.86
CA TYR A 234 23.23 -16.84 -17.61
C TYR A 234 22.82 -18.26 -17.21
N ASN A 235 23.77 -19.04 -16.68
CA ASN A 235 23.56 -20.46 -16.38
C ASN A 235 23.04 -20.74 -14.95
N GLN A 236 23.07 -19.76 -14.03
CA GLN A 236 22.57 -19.90 -12.65
C GLN A 236 21.79 -18.66 -12.18
N ARG A 237 20.48 -18.66 -12.35
CA ARG A 237 19.63 -17.47 -12.14
C ARG A 237 19.60 -16.95 -10.70
N ASN A 238 19.79 -17.81 -9.69
CA ASN A 238 19.89 -17.37 -8.29
C ASN A 238 21.19 -16.62 -7.92
N ARG A 239 22.16 -16.54 -8.82
CA ARG A 239 23.43 -15.82 -8.60
C ARG A 239 23.38 -14.38 -9.08
N ILE A 240 22.34 -13.98 -9.81
CA ILE A 240 22.24 -12.61 -10.33
C ILE A 240 21.03 -11.86 -9.78
N LYS A 241 21.21 -10.55 -9.63
CA LYS A 241 20.16 -9.56 -9.42
C LYS A 241 20.18 -8.59 -10.60
N ILE A 242 19.00 -8.17 -11.05
CA ILE A 242 18.85 -7.13 -12.06
C ILE A 242 18.27 -5.89 -11.38
N GLN A 243 18.94 -4.76 -11.61
CA GLN A 243 18.57 -3.45 -11.09
C GLN A 243 18.61 -2.44 -12.25
N VAL A 244 17.74 -1.44 -12.22
CA VAL A 244 17.78 -0.34 -13.20
C VAL A 244 18.01 0.96 -12.46
N GLY A 245 18.94 1.75 -12.96
CA GLY A 245 19.29 3.05 -12.42
C GLY A 245 19.03 4.20 -13.38
N VAL A 246 18.95 5.41 -12.83
CA VAL A 246 18.79 6.66 -13.57
C VAL A 246 19.75 7.71 -13.01
N ALA A 247 20.30 8.53 -13.89
CA ALA A 247 21.04 9.74 -13.55
C ALA A 247 20.60 10.89 -14.46
N ALA A 248 20.47 12.09 -13.90
CA ALA A 248 20.13 13.28 -14.68
C ALA A 248 21.30 13.70 -15.60
N SER A 249 22.54 13.49 -15.15
CA SER A 249 23.73 13.87 -15.91
C SER A 249 24.03 12.90 -17.06
N PRO A 250 24.20 13.37 -18.31
CA PRO A 250 24.65 12.54 -19.44
C PRO A 250 26.04 11.92 -19.24
N ASP A 251 26.89 12.57 -18.45
CA ASP A 251 28.27 12.15 -18.18
C ASP A 251 28.37 11.16 -17.00
N ALA A 252 27.26 10.88 -16.32
CA ALA A 252 27.21 9.95 -15.20
C ALA A 252 27.80 8.59 -15.57
N ARG A 253 28.61 8.03 -14.67
CA ARG A 253 29.24 6.70 -14.80
C ARG A 253 28.57 5.64 -13.94
N GLU A 254 27.73 6.08 -13.01
CA GLU A 254 26.93 5.28 -12.11
C GLU A 254 25.57 5.97 -11.94
N PRO A 255 24.52 5.22 -11.57
CA PRO A 255 23.21 5.81 -11.34
C PRO A 255 23.16 6.66 -10.08
N GLU A 256 22.38 7.75 -10.10
CA GLU A 256 22.08 8.59 -8.93
C GLU A 256 20.96 7.98 -8.09
N PHE A 257 20.06 7.25 -8.74
CA PHE A 257 18.96 6.54 -8.10
C PHE A 257 18.78 5.17 -8.75
N THR A 258 18.41 4.17 -7.96
CA THR A 258 18.24 2.79 -8.42
C THR A 258 16.91 2.21 -7.98
N MET A 259 16.38 1.32 -8.81
CA MET A 259 15.14 0.60 -8.60
C MET A 259 15.37 -0.91 -8.75
N ASP A 260 14.92 -1.64 -7.74
CA ASP A 260 14.97 -3.09 -7.69
C ASP A 260 13.73 -3.74 -8.33
N PHE A 261 13.93 -4.95 -8.84
CA PHE A 261 12.86 -5.79 -9.35
C PHE A 261 12.74 -7.05 -8.49
N PRO A 262 11.65 -7.22 -7.70
CA PRO A 262 11.45 -8.40 -6.88
C PRO A 262 11.49 -9.71 -7.68
N CYS A 263 11.19 -9.62 -8.98
CA CYS A 263 11.22 -10.70 -9.94
C CYS A 263 12.63 -11.22 -10.29
N PHE A 264 13.67 -10.41 -10.12
CA PHE A 264 15.04 -10.74 -10.53
C PHE A 264 16.03 -10.35 -9.44
N ALA A 265 15.85 -10.93 -8.25
CA ALA A 265 16.65 -10.61 -7.06
C ALA A 265 17.25 -11.88 -6.43
N PHE A 266 18.17 -12.53 -7.14
CA PHE A 266 18.83 -13.76 -6.68
C PHE A 266 17.88 -14.93 -6.40
N GLN A 267 16.87 -15.10 -7.25
CA GLN A 267 15.79 -16.08 -7.07
C GLN A 267 15.89 -17.26 -8.03
N GLY A 268 15.10 -18.30 -7.79
CA GLY A 268 14.90 -19.41 -8.73
C GLY A 268 15.95 -20.53 -8.69
N ASP A 269 16.76 -20.61 -7.63
CA ASP A 269 17.80 -21.65 -7.48
C ASP A 269 18.85 -21.66 -8.64
N THR A 270 19.67 -22.70 -8.70
CA THR A 270 20.81 -22.85 -9.61
C THR A 270 20.45 -23.19 -11.06
N LEU A 271 19.18 -23.04 -11.45
CA LEU A 271 18.71 -23.30 -12.82
C LEU A 271 19.19 -22.21 -13.81
N PRO A 272 19.35 -22.53 -15.11
CA PRO A 272 19.53 -21.53 -16.16
C PRO A 272 18.36 -20.54 -16.23
N MET A 273 18.55 -19.37 -16.87
CA MET A 273 17.55 -18.27 -16.85
C MET A 273 16.11 -18.70 -17.20
N GLN A 274 15.91 -19.60 -18.16
CA GLN A 274 14.57 -20.08 -18.51
C GLN A 274 14.08 -21.28 -17.67
N GLY A 275 14.86 -21.79 -16.72
CA GLY A 275 14.39 -22.80 -15.77
C GLY A 275 14.35 -24.25 -16.27
N PHE A 276 15.07 -24.56 -17.34
CA PHE A 276 15.27 -25.93 -17.84
C PHE A 276 16.72 -26.14 -18.27
N TYR A 277 17.08 -27.35 -18.68
CA TYR A 277 18.41 -27.66 -19.24
C TYR A 277 18.30 -27.96 -20.74
N GLY A 278 19.28 -27.49 -21.51
CA GLY A 278 19.31 -27.70 -22.96
C GLY A 278 19.74 -26.45 -23.73
N LEU A 279 19.71 -26.55 -25.06
CA LEU A 279 20.10 -25.45 -25.93
C LEU A 279 19.20 -24.23 -25.72
N GLY A 280 19.79 -23.08 -25.41
CA GLY A 280 19.09 -21.80 -25.25
C GLY A 280 18.41 -21.62 -23.89
N ALA A 281 18.53 -22.57 -22.96
CA ALA A 281 17.90 -22.49 -21.64
C ALA A 281 18.47 -21.37 -20.75
N ASP A 282 19.69 -20.96 -21.03
CA ASP A 282 20.43 -19.89 -20.37
C ASP A 282 20.06 -18.49 -20.89
N LEU A 283 19.42 -18.35 -22.05
CA LEU A 283 19.06 -17.07 -22.65
C LEU A 283 17.62 -16.67 -22.32
N ILE A 284 17.40 -15.51 -21.73
CA ILE A 284 16.06 -14.92 -21.55
C ILE A 284 15.98 -13.56 -22.23
N GLU A 285 14.85 -13.27 -22.88
CA GLU A 285 14.46 -11.90 -23.26
C GLU A 285 13.39 -11.43 -22.29
N LEU A 286 13.67 -10.34 -21.57
CA LEU A 286 12.80 -9.83 -20.51
C LEU A 286 12.42 -8.36 -20.73
N GLY A 287 11.32 -7.97 -20.10
CA GLY A 287 10.86 -6.59 -20.02
C GLY A 287 10.70 -6.16 -18.56
N LEU A 288 11.16 -4.95 -18.22
CA LEU A 288 11.02 -4.34 -16.89
C LEU A 288 10.33 -2.98 -16.98
N ASP A 289 9.27 -2.77 -16.20
CA ASP A 289 8.59 -1.49 -16.14
C ASP A 289 9.38 -0.49 -15.28
N ILE A 290 9.92 0.55 -15.92
CA ILE A 290 10.71 1.60 -15.27
C ILE A 290 9.99 2.95 -15.27
N THR A 291 8.69 2.95 -15.55
CA THR A 291 7.83 4.15 -15.45
C THR A 291 8.02 4.90 -14.12
N PRO A 292 8.21 4.24 -12.95
CA PRO A 292 8.50 4.96 -11.70
C PRO A 292 9.78 5.82 -11.72
N LEU A 293 10.78 5.50 -12.57
CA LEU A 293 12.02 6.28 -12.68
C LEU A 293 11.81 7.61 -13.41
N LEU A 294 10.70 7.79 -14.14
CA LEU A 294 10.36 9.07 -14.77
C LEU A 294 10.23 10.20 -13.75
N ASP A 295 9.91 9.87 -12.49
CA ASP A 295 9.88 10.84 -11.40
C ASP A 295 11.25 11.46 -11.09
N ARG A 296 12.35 10.81 -11.50
CA ARG A 296 13.74 11.27 -11.34
C ARG A 296 14.30 11.95 -12.60
N PHE A 297 13.52 12.02 -13.69
CA PHE A 297 13.97 12.73 -14.88
C PHE A 297 14.01 14.23 -14.63
N PRO A 298 15.05 14.93 -15.15
CA PRO A 298 15.07 16.39 -15.16
C PRO A 298 13.96 16.94 -16.06
N GLU A 299 13.66 18.24 -15.93
CA GLU A 299 12.64 18.92 -16.74
C GLU A 299 12.89 18.85 -18.24
N SER A 300 14.14 18.66 -18.67
CA SER A 300 14.49 18.44 -20.08
C SER A 300 13.94 17.13 -20.65
N GLY A 301 13.51 16.19 -19.79
CA GLY A 301 13.05 14.86 -20.19
C GLY A 301 14.18 13.93 -20.64
N GLN A 302 15.45 14.34 -20.57
CA GLN A 302 16.59 13.54 -20.97
C GLN A 302 17.35 13.03 -19.73
N ALA A 303 17.56 11.72 -19.66
CA ALA A 303 18.31 11.09 -18.58
C ALA A 303 19.13 9.91 -19.10
N LYS A 304 20.15 9.53 -18.33
CA LYS A 304 20.92 8.33 -18.57
C LYS A 304 20.35 7.18 -17.76
N ILE A 305 20.01 6.08 -18.43
CA ILE A 305 19.47 4.87 -17.80
C ILE A 305 20.54 3.80 -17.78
N PHE A 306 20.66 3.12 -16.64
CA PHE A 306 21.63 2.07 -16.37
C PHE A 306 20.91 0.73 -16.17
N LEU A 307 21.40 -0.33 -16.81
CA LEU A 307 21.05 -1.71 -16.49
C LEU A 307 22.23 -2.32 -15.73
N ASP A 308 22.00 -2.62 -14.46
CA ASP A 308 22.99 -3.20 -13.56
C ASP A 308 22.64 -4.67 -13.31
N VAL A 309 23.57 -5.56 -13.65
CA VAL A 309 23.51 -6.99 -13.33
C VAL A 309 24.55 -7.27 -12.25
N ILE A 310 24.07 -7.57 -11.05
CA ILE A 310 24.90 -7.81 -9.87
C ILE A 310 25.02 -9.32 -9.69
N GLN A 311 26.25 -9.84 -9.71
CA GLN A 311 26.52 -11.25 -9.42
C GLN A 311 26.94 -11.39 -7.95
N LYS A 312 26.35 -12.38 -7.24
CA LYS A 312 26.81 -12.79 -5.91
C LYS A 312 27.48 -14.16 -5.96
N SER A 313 28.60 -14.29 -5.24
CA SER A 313 29.36 -15.52 -4.85
C SER A 313 30.77 -15.59 -5.45
N PRO A 314 31.79 -15.98 -4.65
CA PRO A 314 33.17 -16.16 -5.10
C PRO A 314 33.44 -17.53 -5.79
N ASN A 315 32.40 -18.26 -6.22
CA ASN A 315 32.56 -19.59 -6.82
C ASN A 315 32.24 -19.52 -8.33
N GLU A 316 33.25 -19.77 -9.18
CA GLU A 316 33.30 -19.63 -10.66
C GLU A 316 32.30 -20.49 -11.46
N THR A 317 31.23 -20.99 -10.84
CA THR A 317 30.25 -21.88 -11.50
C THR A 317 29.18 -21.12 -12.29
N GLY A 318 28.98 -19.83 -11.99
CA GLY A 318 28.05 -18.95 -12.68
C GLY A 318 28.73 -18.20 -13.81
N ALA A 319 28.25 -18.31 -15.05
CA ALA A 319 28.82 -17.64 -16.20
C ALA A 319 27.72 -17.18 -17.17
N GLY A 320 27.96 -16.03 -17.80
CA GLY A 320 27.04 -15.48 -18.76
C GLY A 320 27.37 -14.04 -19.16
N ARG A 321 26.44 -13.40 -19.87
CA ARG A 321 26.62 -12.10 -20.49
C ARG A 321 25.29 -11.40 -20.76
N ILE A 322 25.33 -10.09 -20.82
CA ILE A 322 24.25 -9.25 -21.33
C ILE A 322 24.40 -9.19 -22.85
N GLU A 323 23.42 -9.72 -23.59
CA GLU A 323 23.44 -9.77 -25.06
C GLU A 323 22.87 -8.50 -25.70
N SER A 324 21.92 -7.84 -25.05
CA SER A 324 21.38 -6.54 -25.51
C SER A 324 20.72 -5.77 -24.37
N PHE A 325 20.74 -4.44 -24.43
CA PHE A 325 20.02 -3.54 -23.54
C PHE A 325 19.40 -2.39 -24.32
N SER A 326 18.12 -2.11 -24.10
CA SER A 326 17.41 -0.99 -24.70
C SER A 326 16.37 -0.43 -23.74
N VAL A 327 16.11 0.88 -23.85
CA VAL A 327 15.00 1.55 -23.18
C VAL A 327 13.91 1.82 -24.21
N MET A 328 12.70 1.35 -23.91
CA MET A 328 11.50 1.61 -24.72
C MET A 328 10.73 2.75 -24.08
N ASP A 329 10.52 3.83 -24.83
CA ASP A 329 9.68 4.96 -24.45
C ASP A 329 8.31 4.84 -25.15
N TYR A 330 7.26 5.01 -24.36
CA TYR A 330 5.85 5.00 -24.75
C TYR A 330 5.13 6.32 -24.43
N SER A 331 5.86 7.31 -23.89
CA SER A 331 5.29 8.59 -23.44
C SER A 331 4.80 9.49 -24.59
N ASP A 332 5.38 9.33 -25.79
CA ASP A 332 4.98 10.04 -27.00
C ASP A 332 5.16 9.15 -28.24
N GLY A 333 4.31 8.15 -28.39
CA GLY A 333 4.50 7.07 -29.38
C GLY A 333 5.55 6.05 -28.90
N THR A 334 5.97 5.14 -29.79
CA THR A 334 6.93 4.08 -29.44
C THR A 334 8.32 4.42 -29.97
N HIS A 335 9.29 4.59 -29.07
CA HIS A 335 10.69 4.82 -29.40
C HIS A 335 11.60 3.83 -28.66
N GLU A 336 12.66 3.35 -29.32
CA GLU A 336 13.66 2.45 -28.74
C GLU A 336 15.04 3.12 -28.71
N TYR A 337 15.61 3.24 -27.52
CA TYR A 337 16.97 3.71 -27.28
C TYR A 337 17.87 2.51 -26.99
N ALA A 338 18.60 2.04 -27.99
CA ALA A 338 19.48 0.87 -27.84
C ALA A 338 20.87 1.27 -27.34
N ASN A 339 21.39 0.53 -26.36
CA ASN A 339 22.81 0.61 -26.01
C ASN A 339 23.65 0.08 -27.18
N THR A 340 24.71 0.81 -27.54
CA THR A 340 25.60 0.47 -28.66
C THR A 340 26.93 -0.17 -28.20
N GLY A 341 27.05 -0.51 -26.92
CA GLY A 341 28.27 -1.05 -26.31
C GLY A 341 28.54 -2.52 -26.64
N GLY A 342 27.59 -3.21 -27.27
CA GLY A 342 27.71 -4.62 -27.64
C GLY A 342 27.45 -5.58 -26.48
N ILE A 343 27.92 -6.81 -26.64
CA ILE A 343 27.77 -7.88 -25.64
C ILE A 343 28.77 -7.65 -24.50
N MET A 344 28.31 -7.77 -23.25
CA MET A 344 29.14 -7.56 -22.05
C MET A 344 29.09 -8.79 -21.14
N ASP A 345 30.24 -9.31 -20.74
CA ASP A 345 30.32 -10.46 -19.84
C ASP A 345 29.92 -10.07 -18.41
N ILE A 346 29.26 -10.99 -17.72
CA ILE A 346 28.91 -10.86 -16.30
C ILE A 346 30.07 -11.40 -15.49
N HIS A 347 30.69 -10.54 -14.67
CA HIS A 347 31.86 -10.89 -13.88
C HIS A 347 31.47 -11.38 -12.48
N ASP A 348 32.27 -12.28 -11.94
CA ASP A 348 32.06 -12.83 -10.60
C ASP A 348 32.25 -11.79 -9.51
N ASN A 349 31.35 -11.84 -8.53
CA ASN A 349 31.29 -10.95 -7.36
C ASN A 349 31.41 -9.46 -7.73
N ALA A 350 30.81 -9.09 -8.86
CA ALA A 350 30.90 -7.77 -9.44
C ALA A 350 29.53 -7.31 -9.96
N MET A 351 29.46 -6.01 -10.23
CA MET A 351 28.37 -5.39 -10.95
C MET A 351 28.80 -5.13 -12.39
N THR A 352 28.08 -5.72 -13.34
CA THR A 352 28.21 -5.40 -14.76
C THR A 352 27.14 -4.37 -15.13
N SER A 353 27.55 -3.20 -15.61
CA SER A 353 26.65 -2.09 -15.93
C SER A 353 26.71 -1.71 -17.41
N LEU A 354 25.55 -1.53 -18.03
CA LEU A 354 25.38 -0.91 -19.36
C LEU A 354 24.51 0.33 -19.22
N SER A 355 24.72 1.34 -20.06
CA SER A 355 23.90 2.56 -20.03
C SER A 355 23.50 3.08 -21.40
N VAL A 356 22.37 3.79 -21.47
CA VAL A 356 21.91 4.46 -22.69
C VAL A 356 21.26 5.79 -22.33
N MET A 357 21.43 6.79 -23.19
CA MET A 357 20.67 8.03 -23.09
C MET A 357 19.26 7.80 -23.60
N ALA A 358 18.27 8.14 -22.79
CA ALA A 358 16.86 8.09 -23.16
C ALA A 358 16.24 9.48 -23.04
N THR A 359 15.20 9.73 -23.84
CA THR A 359 14.36 10.92 -23.72
C THR A 359 12.93 10.47 -23.52
N ALA A 360 12.18 11.17 -22.68
CA ALA A 360 10.77 10.94 -22.44
C ALA A 360 10.01 12.24 -22.33
N LYS A 361 8.76 12.24 -22.77
CA LYS A 361 7.82 13.31 -22.52
C LYS A 361 7.26 13.17 -21.11
N ILE A 362 7.73 14.02 -20.21
CA ILE A 362 7.29 14.02 -18.81
C ILE A 362 6.07 14.94 -18.67
N THR A 363 4.99 14.42 -18.08
CA THR A 363 3.86 15.24 -17.64
C THR A 363 3.54 14.89 -16.20
N ARG A 364 3.96 15.77 -15.27
CA ARG A 364 3.73 15.59 -13.84
C ARG A 364 2.32 16.08 -13.47
N PRO A 365 1.67 15.49 -12.47
CA PRO A 365 0.46 16.08 -11.91
C PRO A 365 0.78 17.41 -11.23
N GLU A 366 -0.20 18.30 -11.12
CA GLU A 366 -0.04 19.64 -10.55
C GLU A 366 -1.05 19.92 -9.44
N ILE A 367 -0.62 20.54 -8.34
CA ILE A 367 -1.50 21.07 -7.30
C ILE A 367 -1.78 22.55 -7.63
N LEU A 368 -2.98 22.81 -8.16
CA LEU A 368 -3.42 24.14 -8.61
C LEU A 368 -3.76 25.11 -7.47
N SER A 369 -4.03 24.57 -6.28
CA SER A 369 -4.36 25.42 -5.12
C SER A 369 -3.15 26.23 -4.67
N GLU A 370 -3.28 27.56 -4.60
CA GLU A 370 -2.21 28.47 -4.14
C GLU A 370 -2.33 28.82 -2.65
N SER A 371 -3.55 28.83 -2.12
CA SER A 371 -3.82 29.13 -0.72
C SER A 371 -5.04 28.37 -0.22
N LEU A 372 -5.12 28.18 1.09
CA LEU A 372 -6.28 27.61 1.76
C LEU A 372 -7.08 28.72 2.44
N PRO A 373 -8.44 28.66 2.42
CA PRO A 373 -9.26 29.57 3.20
C PRO A 373 -8.90 29.53 4.69
N ASP A 374 -9.04 30.66 5.38
CA ASP A 374 -8.83 30.70 6.83
C ASP A 374 -9.90 29.87 7.55
N ALA A 375 -9.48 29.14 8.59
CA ALA A 375 -10.35 28.37 9.48
C ALA A 375 -10.61 29.16 10.77
N VAL A 376 -11.77 28.95 11.40
CA VAL A 376 -12.15 29.64 12.66
C VAL A 376 -12.29 28.63 13.79
N VAL A 377 -11.64 28.89 14.93
CA VAL A 377 -11.70 28.01 16.11
C VAL A 377 -13.14 27.72 16.50
N GLY A 378 -13.45 26.42 16.65
CA GLY A 378 -14.78 25.93 17.02
C GLY A 378 -15.79 25.80 15.87
N GLN A 379 -15.44 26.19 14.64
CA GLN A 379 -16.30 26.01 13.46
C GLN A 379 -15.82 24.87 12.58
N GLU A 380 -16.74 24.18 11.90
CA GLU A 380 -16.38 23.17 10.90
C GLU A 380 -15.68 23.85 9.72
N TYR A 381 -14.48 23.37 9.42
CA TYR A 381 -13.68 23.74 8.27
C TYR A 381 -13.80 22.66 7.21
N ARG A 382 -14.10 23.06 5.96
CA ARG A 382 -14.10 22.16 4.80
C ARG A 382 -13.61 22.90 3.55
N THR A 383 -12.64 22.34 2.85
CA THR A 383 -12.19 22.83 1.55
C THR A 383 -11.76 21.69 0.63
N GLN A 384 -11.67 21.96 -0.67
CA GLN A 384 -11.18 21.04 -1.68
C GLN A 384 -9.85 21.56 -2.22
N ILE A 385 -8.84 20.71 -2.29
CA ILE A 385 -7.60 21.01 -3.01
C ILE A 385 -7.82 20.68 -4.48
N GLU A 386 -7.64 21.69 -5.32
CA GLU A 386 -7.69 21.58 -6.77
C GLU A 386 -6.36 21.04 -7.32
N ALA A 387 -6.44 20.12 -8.29
CA ALA A 387 -5.31 19.51 -8.97
C ALA A 387 -5.61 19.26 -10.46
N ASP A 388 -4.55 19.16 -11.25
CA ASP A 388 -4.60 18.80 -12.68
C ASP A 388 -3.62 17.67 -13.01
N GLY A 389 -3.88 16.97 -14.12
CA GLY A 389 -3.02 15.95 -14.68
C GLY A 389 -3.71 15.12 -15.76
N LEU A 390 -2.91 14.50 -16.63
CA LEU A 390 -3.44 13.76 -17.79
C LEU A 390 -3.86 12.32 -17.46
N VAL A 391 -3.44 11.77 -16.32
CA VAL A 391 -3.62 10.34 -15.98
C VAL A 391 -4.25 10.18 -14.61
N GLY A 392 -5.59 10.19 -14.57
CA GLY A 392 -6.36 9.90 -13.36
C GLY A 392 -6.41 8.39 -13.01
N PRO A 393 -6.83 8.04 -11.78
CA PRO A 393 -7.22 8.93 -10.69
C PRO A 393 -6.02 9.51 -9.92
N PHE A 394 -6.17 10.72 -9.40
CA PHE A 394 -5.18 11.33 -8.51
C PHE A 394 -5.35 10.85 -7.07
N LYS A 395 -4.23 10.69 -6.39
CA LYS A 395 -4.18 10.41 -4.97
C LYS A 395 -3.41 11.53 -4.28
N PHE A 396 -4.13 12.31 -3.47
CA PHE A 396 -3.50 13.15 -2.47
C PHE A 396 -3.05 12.26 -1.32
N THR A 397 -1.74 12.25 -1.09
CA THR A 397 -1.14 11.68 0.09
C THR A 397 -0.76 12.82 1.00
N ASN A 398 -1.19 12.70 2.24
CA ASN A 398 -0.70 13.58 3.27
C ASN A 398 0.58 12.95 3.84
N PRO A 399 1.73 13.63 3.81
CA PRO A 399 2.89 13.24 4.61
C PRO A 399 2.63 13.26 6.14
N LYS A 400 1.40 13.53 6.61
CA LYS A 400 0.86 13.41 7.98
C LYS A 400 1.26 12.19 8.78
N TYR A 401 1.50 11.09 8.10
CA TYR A 401 1.88 9.81 8.69
C TYR A 401 3.22 9.38 8.14
N GLN A 402 4.10 10.34 7.91
CA GLN A 402 5.45 10.10 7.48
C GLN A 402 6.38 10.82 8.44
N TYR A 403 7.39 10.07 8.83
CA TYR A 403 8.58 10.64 9.40
C TYR A 403 9.36 11.31 8.26
N ILE A 404 10.09 12.37 8.57
CA ILE A 404 11.10 12.93 7.68
C ILE A 404 12.46 12.56 8.25
N GLN A 405 13.37 12.13 7.39
CA GLN A 405 14.74 11.90 7.78
C GLN A 405 15.37 13.23 8.21
N SER A 406 15.90 13.29 9.44
CA SER A 406 16.59 14.44 9.99
C SER A 406 18.05 14.14 10.26
N SER A 407 18.87 15.19 10.35
CA SER A 407 20.28 15.03 10.74
C SER A 407 20.39 14.85 12.25
N VAL A 408 21.22 13.92 12.69
CA VAL A 408 21.53 13.70 14.11
C VAL A 408 22.96 14.13 14.38
N ASN A 409 23.11 15.16 15.22
CA ASN A 409 24.40 15.68 15.68
C ASN A 409 24.86 14.97 16.96
N GLU A 410 24.78 13.64 16.96
CA GLU A 410 25.25 12.79 18.05
C GLU A 410 26.37 11.90 17.50
N THR A 411 27.50 11.83 18.21
CA THR A 411 28.59 10.94 17.80
C THR A 411 28.11 9.50 17.88
N VAL A 412 28.37 8.72 16.82
CA VAL A 412 28.11 7.28 16.82
C VAL A 412 28.97 6.64 17.90
N THR A 413 28.39 6.49 19.08
CA THR A 413 29.03 5.90 20.24
C THR A 413 28.09 4.82 20.76
N PHE A 414 28.52 3.57 20.63
CA PHE A 414 27.78 2.45 21.23
C PHE A 414 28.17 2.28 22.71
N THR A 415 28.33 3.40 23.43
CA THR A 415 28.58 3.45 24.86
C THR A 415 27.24 3.33 25.59
N GLY A 416 26.72 2.10 25.66
CA GLY A 416 25.40 1.79 26.22
C GLY A 416 24.83 0.49 25.64
N GLY A 417 23.96 -0.19 26.39
CA GLY A 417 23.39 -1.50 26.04
C GLY A 417 24.26 -2.69 26.47
N THR A 418 24.23 -3.04 27.76
CA THR A 418 24.96 -4.20 28.30
C THR A 418 24.11 -5.46 28.42
N THR A 419 22.79 -5.32 28.58
CA THR A 419 21.91 -6.48 28.74
C THR A 419 21.69 -7.15 27.39
N VAL A 420 22.26 -8.35 27.26
CA VAL A 420 22.01 -9.23 26.13
C VAL A 420 20.55 -9.67 26.16
N LEU A 421 19.85 -9.48 25.05
CA LEU A 421 18.49 -9.94 24.88
C LEU A 421 18.53 -11.35 24.26
N PRO A 422 18.28 -12.43 25.03
CA PRO A 422 18.29 -13.77 24.47
C PRO A 422 17.10 -13.94 23.53
N MET A 423 17.34 -14.25 22.26
CA MET A 423 16.26 -14.43 21.28
C MET A 423 15.66 -15.84 21.36
N PRO A 424 14.33 -16.00 21.25
CA PRO A 424 13.69 -17.33 21.19
C PRO A 424 13.72 -17.88 19.78
N ASP A 425 13.28 -19.13 19.67
CA ASP A 425 12.92 -19.79 18.40
C ASP A 425 11.94 -18.96 17.54
N GLN A 426 11.15 -18.06 18.12
CA GLN A 426 10.24 -17.17 17.38
C GLN A 426 10.93 -15.91 16.78
N ASN A 427 12.24 -15.74 16.91
CA ASN A 427 13.03 -14.61 16.34
C ASN A 427 12.64 -13.20 16.84
N TYR A 428 11.84 -13.06 17.90
CA TYR A 428 11.57 -11.76 18.55
C TYR A 428 11.34 -11.87 20.06
N ARG A 429 11.45 -10.75 20.77
CA ARG A 429 11.13 -10.63 22.20
C ARG A 429 10.24 -9.44 22.51
N VAL A 430 9.18 -9.69 23.26
CA VAL A 430 8.30 -8.65 23.80
C VAL A 430 8.98 -8.01 25.02
N MET A 431 9.03 -6.68 25.04
CA MET A 431 9.69 -5.85 26.05
C MET A 431 8.76 -4.72 26.48
N ASP A 432 8.63 -4.50 27.79
CA ASP A 432 7.97 -3.30 28.30
C ASP A 432 8.92 -2.10 28.22
N ILE A 433 8.35 -0.92 27.95
CA ILE A 433 9.09 0.35 27.89
C ILE A 433 8.54 1.34 28.93
N PRO A 434 9.40 2.14 29.58
CA PRO A 434 9.06 2.92 30.77
C PRO A 434 8.33 4.25 30.47
N PHE A 435 7.91 4.45 29.22
CA PHE A 435 7.11 5.59 28.79
C PHE A 435 6.17 5.17 27.65
N ALA A 436 5.07 5.91 27.48
CA ALA A 436 4.14 5.71 26.37
C ALA A 436 4.73 6.32 25.10
N PHE A 437 5.43 5.52 24.30
CA PHE A 437 6.05 5.97 23.06
C PHE A 437 4.99 6.25 21.98
N PRO A 438 4.88 7.50 21.47
CA PRO A 438 3.96 7.80 20.38
C PRO A 438 4.57 7.39 19.04
N LEU A 439 3.87 6.53 18.29
CA LEU A 439 4.17 6.22 16.90
C LEU A 439 2.91 6.44 16.04
N TYR A 440 3.00 7.37 15.10
CA TYR A 440 1.88 7.81 14.27
C TYR A 440 0.67 8.31 15.08
N ASP A 441 -0.45 7.58 15.02
CA ASP A 441 -1.74 7.86 15.65
C ASP A 441 -1.96 7.11 16.97
N GLN A 442 -0.98 6.33 17.44
CA GLN A 442 -1.11 5.49 18.64
C GLN A 442 0.09 5.63 19.58
N THR A 443 -0.08 5.21 20.83
CA THR A 443 0.96 5.18 21.86
C THR A 443 1.15 3.77 22.38
N TYR A 444 2.40 3.39 22.67
CA TYR A 444 2.75 2.05 23.09
C TYR A 444 3.59 2.06 24.36
N THR A 445 3.32 1.13 25.26
CA THR A 445 4.14 0.85 26.46
C THR A 445 4.86 -0.49 26.36
N GLN A 446 4.72 -1.18 25.23
CA GLN A 446 5.33 -2.46 24.95
C GLN A 446 5.77 -2.51 23.49
N VAL A 447 6.91 -3.14 23.23
CA VAL A 447 7.48 -3.32 21.89
C VAL A 447 7.98 -4.76 21.73
N SER A 448 7.98 -5.26 20.51
CA SER A 448 8.59 -6.53 20.12
C SER A 448 9.89 -6.27 19.36
N VAL A 449 11.02 -6.59 19.98
CA VAL A 449 12.35 -6.48 19.37
C VAL A 449 12.59 -7.70 18.49
N LEU A 450 12.75 -7.49 17.18
CA LEU A 450 13.08 -8.53 16.22
C LEU A 450 14.59 -8.77 16.20
N GLN A 451 14.98 -10.04 16.16
CA GLN A 451 16.39 -10.44 15.95
C GLN A 451 16.94 -9.88 14.62
N ASP A 452 16.07 -9.73 13.63
CA ASP A 452 16.39 -9.31 12.27
C ASP A 452 16.44 -7.78 12.05
N GLY A 453 16.57 -7.00 13.13
CA GLY A 453 16.88 -5.56 13.03
C GLY A 453 15.67 -4.62 12.99
N GLY A 454 14.59 -4.97 13.69
CA GLY A 454 13.38 -4.14 13.78
C GLY A 454 12.79 -4.07 15.20
N ILE A 455 11.97 -3.05 15.45
CA ILE A 455 11.19 -2.86 16.68
C ILE A 455 9.72 -2.71 16.28
N VAL A 456 8.91 -3.73 16.51
CA VAL A 456 7.47 -3.71 16.25
C VAL A 456 6.75 -3.16 17.48
N MET A 457 5.74 -2.32 17.27
CA MET A 457 4.93 -1.74 18.35
C MET A 457 3.93 -2.77 18.89
N GLY A 458 3.88 -2.95 20.21
CA GLY A 458 3.05 -3.95 20.89
C GLY A 458 3.66 -5.36 20.93
N SER A 459 2.84 -6.33 21.34
CA SER A 459 3.22 -7.75 21.49
C SER A 459 2.92 -8.63 20.27
N LYS A 460 2.05 -8.18 19.35
CA LYS A 460 1.65 -8.96 18.18
C LYS A 460 2.58 -8.65 17.00
N VAL A 461 3.38 -9.63 16.60
CA VAL A 461 4.20 -9.59 15.38
C VAL A 461 3.55 -10.44 14.29
N VAL A 462 3.33 -9.85 13.12
CA VAL A 462 2.86 -10.55 11.93
C VAL A 462 4.07 -11.11 11.18
N GLN A 463 4.23 -12.43 11.19
CA GLN A 463 5.30 -13.13 10.46
C GLN A 463 4.73 -13.81 9.21
N TYR A 464 5.36 -13.68 8.05
CA TYR A 464 4.82 -14.27 6.83
C TYR A 464 5.32 -15.71 6.64
N PRO A 465 4.43 -16.67 6.43
CA PRO A 465 4.84 -18.03 6.08
C PRO A 465 5.40 -18.02 4.65
N TYR A 466 6.49 -18.75 4.44
CA TYR A 466 7.14 -18.92 3.13
C TYR A 466 7.64 -17.61 2.50
N GLU A 467 7.98 -16.61 3.32
CA GLU A 467 8.59 -15.36 2.82
C GLU A 467 9.94 -15.62 2.15
N ILE A 468 10.12 -15.04 0.97
CA ILE A 468 11.39 -15.04 0.24
C ILE A 468 12.09 -13.70 0.42
N ASP A 469 11.37 -12.60 0.22
CA ASP A 469 11.83 -11.26 0.52
C ASP A 469 11.54 -10.91 1.99
N HIS A 470 12.57 -11.05 2.83
CA HIS A 470 12.54 -10.74 4.25
C HIS A 470 12.26 -9.26 4.57
N ARG A 471 12.18 -8.37 3.56
CA ARG A 471 11.76 -6.98 3.76
C ARG A 471 10.25 -6.86 3.90
N LEU A 472 9.46 -7.78 3.36
CA LEU A 472 8.00 -7.61 3.26
C LEU A 472 7.24 -7.50 4.60
N PRO A 473 7.67 -8.13 5.71
CA PRO A 473 7.06 -7.92 7.02
C PRO A 473 7.10 -6.47 7.51
N PHE A 474 8.04 -5.64 7.02
CA PHE A 474 8.08 -4.20 7.28
C PHE A 474 6.74 -3.52 6.94
N TYR A 475 6.09 -3.94 5.85
CA TYR A 475 4.88 -3.27 5.36
C TYR A 475 3.62 -3.62 6.17
N GLN A 476 3.60 -4.73 6.93
CA GLN A 476 2.46 -5.12 7.79
C GLN A 476 2.66 -4.88 9.27
N ASN A 477 3.90 -4.78 9.71
CA ASN A 477 4.16 -4.54 11.10
C ASN A 477 4.36 -3.05 11.32
N ARG A 478 3.61 -2.52 12.28
CA ARG A 478 3.81 -1.15 12.74
C ARG A 478 5.09 -1.10 13.55
N GLY A 479 6.08 -0.31 13.14
CA GLY A 479 7.38 -0.37 13.79
C GLY A 479 8.44 0.55 13.25
N VAL A 480 9.62 0.41 13.84
CA VAL A 480 10.84 1.17 13.56
C VAL A 480 11.94 0.19 13.14
N TYR A 481 12.56 0.43 11.99
CA TYR A 481 13.44 -0.52 11.33
C TYR A 481 14.74 0.19 10.93
N PRO A 482 15.78 0.23 11.78
CA PRO A 482 17.05 0.86 11.44
C PRO A 482 17.77 0.13 10.29
N PHE A 483 17.69 -1.20 10.27
CA PHE A 483 18.22 -2.08 9.22
C PHE A 483 17.52 -3.44 9.35
N PHE A 484 16.52 -3.72 8.51
CA PHE A 484 15.73 -4.94 8.59
C PHE A 484 16.01 -5.88 7.41
N SER A 485 16.45 -7.10 7.73
CA SER A 485 16.74 -8.18 6.78
C SER A 485 16.97 -9.50 7.51
N LYS A 486 17.21 -10.59 6.80
CA LYS A 486 17.67 -11.86 7.41
C LYS A 486 19.11 -11.72 7.89
N LEU A 487 19.30 -11.67 9.20
CA LEU A 487 20.62 -11.46 9.81
C LEU A 487 21.19 -12.77 10.41
N TRP A 488 22.52 -12.84 10.47
CA TRP A 488 23.26 -13.99 11.00
C TRP A 488 24.02 -13.63 12.28
N TYR A 489 24.11 -14.61 13.17
CA TYR A 489 24.75 -14.50 14.49
C TYR A 489 25.74 -15.66 14.71
N PRO A 490 26.87 -15.70 13.96
CA PRO A 490 27.71 -16.89 13.86
C PRO A 490 28.51 -17.22 15.13
N SER A 491 28.57 -16.32 16.11
CA SER A 491 29.20 -16.57 17.41
C SER A 491 28.55 -15.72 18.51
N ALA A 492 28.88 -16.01 19.77
CA ALA A 492 28.37 -15.28 20.93
C ALA A 492 28.79 -13.79 20.99
N ALA A 493 29.72 -13.35 20.13
CA ALA A 493 30.04 -11.93 19.97
C ALA A 493 28.88 -11.15 19.35
N TYR A 494 28.15 -11.79 18.42
CA TYR A 494 26.97 -11.26 17.75
C TYR A 494 25.76 -11.38 18.66
N LYS A 495 25.04 -10.27 18.84
CA LYS A 495 23.96 -10.19 19.81
C LYS A 495 23.10 -8.97 19.58
N VAL A 496 21.90 -9.06 20.14
CA VAL A 496 21.01 -7.91 20.32
C VAL A 496 21.09 -7.48 21.78
N THR A 497 21.26 -6.19 22.02
CA THR A 497 21.22 -5.62 23.37
C THR A 497 20.08 -4.61 23.50
N PHE A 498 19.50 -4.55 24.69
CA PHE A 498 18.36 -3.70 25.01
C PHE A 498 18.65 -2.91 26.28
N GLN A 499 18.34 -1.61 26.25
CA GLN A 499 18.39 -0.73 27.40
C GLN A 499 17.16 0.16 27.39
N ALA A 500 16.54 0.32 28.55
CA ALA A 500 15.40 1.21 28.72
C ALA A 500 15.54 2.04 29.99
N SER A 501 15.15 3.31 29.89
CA SER A 501 15.09 4.28 30.97
C SER A 501 13.92 5.23 30.72
N ALA A 502 13.50 6.00 31.72
CA ALA A 502 12.41 6.96 31.54
C ALA A 502 12.68 8.02 30.44
N SER A 503 13.94 8.21 30.02
CA SER A 503 14.33 9.17 28.98
C SER A 503 14.54 8.57 27.60
N GLU A 504 14.81 7.26 27.49
CA GLU A 504 15.11 6.62 26.21
C GLU A 504 14.99 5.10 26.27
N VAL A 505 14.73 4.50 25.11
CA VAL A 505 14.92 3.07 24.83
C VAL A 505 15.95 2.94 23.72
N LEU A 506 17.00 2.16 23.94
CA LEU A 506 18.06 1.89 22.97
C LEU A 506 18.11 0.39 22.69
N VAL A 507 17.99 0.03 21.41
CA VAL A 507 18.18 -1.34 20.93
C VAL A 507 19.35 -1.35 19.96
N ARG A 508 20.30 -2.25 20.17
CA ARG A 508 21.49 -2.40 19.34
C ARG A 508 21.59 -3.81 18.80
N TRP A 509 21.94 -3.92 17.53
CA TRP A 509 22.27 -5.17 16.86
C TRP A 509 23.75 -5.15 16.50
N HIS A 510 24.43 -6.24 16.83
CA HIS A 510 25.71 -6.62 16.25
C HIS A 510 25.50 -7.97 15.57
N ALA A 511 25.42 -7.95 14.24
CA ALA A 511 24.99 -9.06 13.39
C ALA A 511 25.88 -9.17 12.15
N ALA A 512 25.61 -10.15 11.28
CA ALA A 512 26.23 -10.28 9.98
C ALA A 512 25.18 -10.46 8.87
N THR A 513 25.49 -10.08 7.63
CA THR A 513 24.66 -10.40 6.44
C THR A 513 24.98 -11.78 5.87
N ASP A 514 26.05 -12.41 6.35
CA ASP A 514 26.53 -13.70 5.88
C ASP A 514 26.82 -14.67 7.04
N GLN A 515 26.77 -15.97 6.75
CA GLN A 515 27.01 -17.01 7.75
C GLN A 515 28.44 -17.03 8.29
N SER A 516 29.42 -16.53 7.51
CA SER A 516 30.82 -16.57 7.93
C SER A 516 31.21 -15.39 8.84
N GLY A 517 30.37 -14.35 8.93
CA GLY A 517 30.64 -13.16 9.74
C GLY A 517 31.69 -12.23 9.11
N ASN A 518 31.92 -12.35 7.81
CA ASN A 518 32.84 -11.49 7.07
C ASN A 518 32.18 -10.13 6.76
N GLU A 519 30.86 -10.11 6.61
CA GLU A 519 30.07 -8.92 6.36
C GLU A 519 29.35 -8.49 7.64
N GLN A 520 30.05 -7.72 8.47
CA GLN A 520 29.59 -7.32 9.81
C GLN A 520 28.73 -6.05 9.79
N LEU A 521 27.71 -6.04 10.63
CA LEU A 521 26.77 -4.94 10.80
C LEU A 521 26.61 -4.60 12.28
N THR A 522 26.98 -3.37 12.64
CA THR A 522 26.66 -2.78 13.95
C THR A 522 25.75 -1.58 13.77
N PHE A 523 24.54 -1.67 14.29
CA PHE A 523 23.56 -0.58 14.20
C PHE A 523 22.65 -0.53 15.43
N ALA A 524 21.96 0.59 15.63
CA ALA A 524 21.03 0.79 16.73
C ALA A 524 19.86 1.70 16.36
N ALA A 525 18.75 1.52 17.08
CA ALA A 525 17.63 2.46 17.10
C ALA A 525 17.40 2.95 18.52
N LYS A 526 17.25 4.27 18.67
CA LYS A 526 16.88 4.93 19.93
C LYS A 526 15.49 5.55 19.80
N LEU A 527 14.62 5.24 20.75
CA LEU A 527 13.27 5.80 20.87
C LEU A 527 13.24 6.80 22.03
N LEU A 528 12.72 7.99 21.78
CA LEU A 528 12.59 9.07 22.77
C LEU A 528 11.10 9.26 23.15
N PRO A 529 10.77 9.66 24.41
CA PRO A 529 9.40 9.82 24.87
C PRO A 529 8.53 10.77 24.05
N ASP A 530 9.13 11.71 23.33
CA ASP A 530 8.44 12.68 22.47
C ASP A 530 8.14 12.15 21.05
N GLY A 531 8.49 10.89 20.76
CA GLY A 531 8.25 10.25 19.46
C GLY A 531 9.39 10.40 18.47
N ARG A 532 10.48 11.10 18.82
CA ARG A 532 11.68 11.13 17.98
C ARG A 532 12.36 9.77 17.96
N ILE A 533 12.87 9.42 16.79
CA ILE A 533 13.62 8.19 16.53
C ILE A 533 15.00 8.57 16.05
N GLN A 534 16.04 7.87 16.51
CA GLN A 534 17.40 8.03 16.00
C GLN A 534 17.97 6.68 15.57
N PHE A 535 18.66 6.67 14.44
CA PHE A 535 19.39 5.53 13.89
C PHE A 535 20.89 5.79 13.95
N PHE A 536 21.63 4.79 14.41
CA PHE A 536 23.08 4.83 14.53
C PHE A 536 23.70 3.67 13.79
N TYR A 537 24.72 3.94 12.99
CA TYR A 537 25.41 2.95 12.16
C TYR A 537 26.91 3.01 12.44
N GLY A 538 27.44 1.94 13.03
CA GLY A 538 28.83 1.78 13.42
C GLY A 538 29.67 1.24 12.29
N ASP A 539 30.37 0.13 12.56
CA ASP A 539 31.01 -0.66 11.53
C ASP A 539 29.96 -1.41 10.71
N VAL A 540 29.90 -1.07 9.42
CA VAL A 540 28.95 -1.60 8.45
C VAL A 540 29.73 -2.04 7.21
N THR A 541 29.75 -3.35 6.98
CA THR A 541 30.35 -3.99 5.80
C THR A 541 29.37 -5.01 5.28
N TYR A 542 28.91 -4.85 4.04
CA TYR A 542 27.95 -5.75 3.41
C TYR A 542 28.08 -5.72 1.89
N ASN A 543 27.66 -6.78 1.22
CA ASN A 543 27.54 -6.79 -0.24
C ASN A 543 26.53 -5.73 -0.70
N PRO A 544 26.86 -4.81 -1.64
CA PRO A 544 25.93 -3.78 -2.12
C PRO A 544 24.58 -4.30 -2.62
N GLY A 545 24.53 -5.56 -3.10
CA GLY A 545 23.30 -6.24 -3.53
C GLY A 545 22.50 -6.91 -2.41
N PHE A 546 22.98 -6.91 -1.16
CA PHE A 546 22.28 -7.52 -0.04
C PHE A 546 20.91 -6.85 0.17
N PRO A 547 19.80 -7.60 0.21
CA PRO A 547 18.47 -7.01 0.37
C PRO A 547 18.26 -6.58 1.82
N TRP A 548 17.96 -5.31 2.05
CA TRP A 548 17.56 -4.79 3.36
C TRP A 548 16.61 -3.61 3.19
N ILE A 549 15.96 -3.21 4.28
CA ILE A 549 15.08 -2.04 4.31
C ILE A 549 15.33 -1.24 5.60
N SER A 550 15.17 0.08 5.52
CA SER A 550 15.20 0.95 6.69
C SER A 550 14.10 1.99 6.61
N GLY A 551 13.45 2.25 7.74
CA GLY A 551 12.31 3.14 7.79
C GLY A 551 11.45 3.03 9.03
N VAL A 552 10.31 3.70 8.96
CA VAL A 552 9.23 3.66 9.95
C VAL A 552 7.95 3.29 9.22
N SER A 553 7.17 2.35 9.76
CA SER A 553 5.99 1.79 9.10
C SER A 553 4.77 1.83 10.02
N THR A 554 3.61 2.17 9.47
CA THR A 554 2.32 2.08 10.17
C THR A 554 1.75 0.66 10.18
N GLY A 555 2.32 -0.26 9.37
CA GLY A 555 1.85 -1.64 9.21
C GLY A 555 0.63 -1.82 8.31
N ASN A 556 0.29 -0.83 7.47
CA ASN A 556 -0.90 -0.89 6.60
C ASN A 556 -0.59 -0.98 5.09
N HIS A 557 0.67 -1.28 4.72
CA HIS A 557 1.22 -1.29 3.35
C HIS A 557 1.21 0.04 2.59
N THR A 558 0.57 1.09 3.10
CA THR A 558 0.40 2.35 2.38
C THR A 558 1.18 3.50 3.00
N ASP A 559 1.28 3.52 4.32
CA ASP A 559 1.86 4.64 5.06
C ASP A 559 3.13 4.19 5.78
N PHE A 560 4.27 4.55 5.20
CA PHE A 560 5.60 4.31 5.74
C PHE A 560 6.56 5.38 5.21
N THR A 561 7.65 5.58 5.94
CA THR A 561 8.80 6.39 5.51
C THR A 561 9.99 5.47 5.34
N LEU A 562 10.60 5.48 4.16
CA LEU A 562 11.90 4.85 3.93
C LEU A 562 13.02 5.85 4.16
N MET A 563 14.15 5.40 4.71
CA MET A 563 15.35 6.23 4.84
C MET A 563 16.15 6.23 3.53
N ASP A 564 16.78 7.35 3.18
CA ASP A 564 17.47 7.55 1.90
C ASP A 564 18.59 6.53 1.62
N TYR A 565 19.17 5.97 2.69
CA TYR A 565 20.25 4.99 2.62
C TYR A 565 19.88 3.73 1.83
N ILE A 566 18.59 3.40 1.69
CA ILE A 566 18.18 2.24 0.88
C ILE A 566 18.49 2.43 -0.61
N HIS A 567 18.65 3.68 -1.06
CA HIS A 567 18.93 4.03 -2.45
C HIS A 567 20.41 4.40 -2.65
N THR A 568 21.02 5.07 -1.66
CA THR A 568 22.42 5.54 -1.75
C THR A 568 23.45 4.56 -1.20
N GLY A 569 22.98 3.49 -0.53
CA GLY A 569 23.82 2.65 0.32
C GLY A 569 24.07 3.26 1.70
N LEU A 570 24.38 2.39 2.66
CA LEU A 570 24.66 2.72 4.04
C LEU A 570 26.17 2.84 4.27
N LYS A 571 26.59 3.89 4.99
CA LYS A 571 27.99 4.14 5.32
C LYS A 571 28.24 3.97 6.81
N SER A 572 29.41 3.43 7.15
CA SER A 572 29.87 3.33 8.53
C SER A 572 29.95 4.70 9.22
N ASN A 573 29.78 4.71 10.53
CA ASN A 573 29.88 5.89 11.39
C ASN A 573 28.92 7.03 10.99
N THR A 574 27.70 6.68 10.62
CA THR A 574 26.63 7.64 10.30
C THR A 574 25.50 7.58 11.32
N ALA A 575 24.82 8.71 11.50
CA ALA A 575 23.62 8.81 12.32
C ALA A 575 22.54 9.63 11.59
N SER A 576 21.29 9.24 11.77
CA SER A 576 20.13 9.96 11.25
C SER A 576 18.98 9.92 12.24
N GLY A 577 18.04 10.83 12.09
CA GLY A 577 16.82 10.88 12.85
C GLY A 577 15.64 10.60 11.93
N ALA A 578 14.53 10.19 12.54
CA ALA A 578 13.23 10.24 11.92
C ALA A 578 12.34 11.11 12.81
N GLU A 579 11.85 12.21 12.25
CA GLU A 579 11.00 13.17 12.97
C GLU A 579 9.59 13.19 12.39
N LYS A 580 8.60 13.15 13.26
CA LYS A 580 7.19 13.21 12.86
C LYS A 580 6.87 14.62 12.35
N THR A 581 6.22 14.70 11.18
CA THR A 581 5.69 15.97 10.67
C THR A 581 4.59 16.53 11.58
N ILE A 582 4.59 17.84 11.79
CA ILE A 582 3.56 18.51 12.59
C ILE A 582 2.33 18.74 11.70
N TRP A 583 1.22 18.08 12.03
CA TRP A 583 -0.07 18.32 11.38
C TRP A 583 -1.17 18.54 12.41
N PRO A 584 -2.10 19.49 12.18
CA PRO A 584 -3.20 19.73 13.12
C PRO A 584 -4.07 18.48 13.35
N THR A 585 -4.14 18.00 14.60
CA THR A 585 -4.88 16.77 14.97
C THR A 585 -6.36 16.80 14.59
N TRP A 586 -6.93 18.01 14.50
CA TRP A 586 -8.32 18.26 14.13
C TRP A 586 -8.60 18.25 12.61
N LEU A 587 -7.58 18.26 11.75
CA LEU A 587 -7.74 18.39 10.29
C LEU A 587 -7.43 17.08 9.57
N THR A 588 -8.35 16.55 8.77
CA THR A 588 -8.16 15.33 7.96
C THR A 588 -8.03 15.70 6.48
N LEU A 589 -7.14 15.00 5.75
CA LEU A 589 -7.04 15.03 4.29
C LEU A 589 -7.54 13.69 3.74
N GLY A 590 -8.57 13.71 2.90
CA GLY A 590 -8.95 12.53 2.13
C GLY A 590 -8.14 12.39 0.84
N SER A 591 -8.11 11.17 0.29
CA SER A 591 -7.27 10.82 -0.86
C SER A 591 -7.62 11.58 -2.14
N THR A 592 -8.80 12.20 -2.20
CA THR A 592 -9.26 13.03 -3.33
C THR A 592 -9.01 14.52 -3.12
N GLY A 593 -8.30 14.91 -2.05
CA GLY A 593 -7.98 16.31 -1.77
C GLY A 593 -9.00 17.04 -0.88
N ASP A 594 -9.98 16.33 -0.28
CA ASP A 594 -10.90 16.95 0.68
C ASP A 594 -10.21 17.19 2.02
N LEU A 595 -10.12 18.46 2.44
CA LEU A 595 -9.67 18.86 3.76
C LEU A 595 -10.88 19.15 4.63
N LYS A 596 -10.99 18.49 5.80
CA LYS A 596 -12.10 18.68 6.74
C LYS A 596 -11.67 18.60 8.20
N GLY A 597 -12.26 19.40 9.08
CA GLY A 597 -11.89 19.39 10.49
C GLY A 597 -12.53 20.49 11.33
N THR A 598 -12.21 20.55 12.62
CA THR A 598 -12.67 21.63 13.52
C THR A 598 -11.52 22.15 14.38
N PRO A 599 -10.92 23.30 14.05
CA PRO A 599 -9.76 23.82 14.78
C PRO A 599 -10.09 24.09 16.25
N THR A 600 -9.18 23.67 17.12
CA THR A 600 -9.29 23.80 18.58
C THR A 600 -8.51 24.98 19.15
N ALA A 601 -7.59 25.56 18.37
CA ALA A 601 -6.76 26.70 18.76
C ALA A 601 -6.39 27.56 17.54
N PRO A 602 -6.16 28.87 17.74
CA PRO A 602 -5.63 29.73 16.69
C PRO A 602 -4.15 29.40 16.39
N GLY A 603 -3.69 29.76 15.20
CA GLY A 603 -2.35 29.43 14.73
C GLY A 603 -2.21 29.44 13.22
N GLN A 604 -1.00 29.15 12.74
CA GLN A 604 -0.70 29.00 11.32
C GLN A 604 -0.03 27.64 11.10
N TRP A 605 -0.49 26.91 10.10
CA TRP A 605 -0.10 25.54 9.81
C TRP A 605 0.50 25.47 8.41
N GLN A 606 1.67 24.87 8.29
CA GLN A 606 2.26 24.51 7.00
C GLN A 606 1.86 23.07 6.69
N LEU A 607 1.11 22.90 5.61
CA LEU A 607 0.53 21.63 5.19
C LEU A 607 1.28 21.15 3.94
N PRO A 608 2.37 20.37 4.10
CA PRO A 608 2.98 19.69 2.96
C PRO A 608 1.98 18.69 2.38
N LEU A 609 1.85 18.68 1.05
CA LEU A 609 0.97 17.81 0.30
C LEU A 609 1.77 17.14 -0.81
N GLU A 610 1.50 15.85 -1.05
CA GLU A 610 2.00 15.12 -2.21
C GLU A 610 0.80 14.68 -3.06
N LEU A 611 0.93 14.87 -4.37
CA LEU A 611 -0.04 14.47 -5.37
C LEU A 611 0.60 13.40 -6.25
N THR A 612 0.00 12.22 -6.29
CA THR A 612 0.43 11.11 -7.15
C THR A 612 -0.62 10.81 -8.22
N ASP A 613 -0.19 10.62 -9.46
CA ASP A 613 -1.08 10.26 -10.58
C ASP A 613 -1.20 8.75 -10.80
N GLY A 614 -2.01 8.36 -11.80
CA GLY A 614 -2.19 6.95 -12.18
C GLY A 614 -0.93 6.26 -12.71
N ASN A 615 0.14 6.98 -13.04
CA ASN A 615 1.44 6.43 -13.43
C ASN A 615 2.47 6.42 -12.31
N SER A 616 2.07 6.86 -11.11
CA SER A 616 2.93 6.98 -9.93
C SER A 616 3.93 8.14 -10.01
N LEU A 617 3.72 9.09 -10.94
CA LEU A 617 4.46 10.35 -10.97
C LEU A 617 3.96 11.26 -9.85
N ARG A 618 4.87 12.03 -9.26
CA ARG A 618 4.57 12.82 -8.07
C ARG A 618 4.90 14.30 -8.24
N THR A 619 4.18 15.11 -7.46
CA THR A 619 4.43 16.53 -7.23
C THR A 619 4.17 16.82 -5.76
N SER A 620 4.99 17.68 -5.15
CA SER A 620 4.82 18.13 -3.78
C SER A 620 4.61 19.64 -3.71
N LYS A 621 3.70 20.10 -2.86
CA LYS A 621 3.45 21.52 -2.59
C LYS A 621 3.09 21.71 -1.12
N THR A 622 3.60 22.77 -0.49
CA THR A 622 3.22 23.13 0.87
C THR A 622 2.20 24.27 0.84
N LEU A 623 1.02 24.04 1.40
CA LEU A 623 -0.02 25.06 1.55
C LEU A 623 -0.04 25.60 2.98
N THR A 624 -0.31 26.89 3.14
CA THR A 624 -0.50 27.51 4.45
C THR A 624 -1.99 27.52 4.81
N LEU A 625 -2.34 27.07 6.01
CA LEU A 625 -3.66 27.22 6.62
C LEU A 625 -3.57 28.10 7.86
N LYS A 626 -4.36 29.18 7.91
CA LYS A 626 -4.48 30.00 9.12
C LYS A 626 -5.73 29.59 9.89
N THR A 627 -5.60 29.58 11.21
CA THR A 627 -6.69 29.38 12.17
C THR A 627 -6.83 30.64 13.01
N ALA A 628 -7.93 31.35 12.83
CA ALA A 628 -8.26 32.56 13.56
C ALA A 628 -8.93 32.23 14.90
N GLY A 629 -8.61 33.00 15.95
CA GLY A 629 -9.22 32.84 17.27
C GLY A 629 -10.72 33.14 17.19
N GLY A 630 -11.55 32.23 17.70
CA GLY A 630 -12.98 32.44 17.78
C GLY A 630 -13.25 33.71 18.58
N ALA A 631 -13.97 34.66 18.01
CA ALA A 631 -14.41 35.83 18.75
C ALA A 631 -15.21 35.35 19.97
N GLY A 632 -14.78 35.78 21.16
CA GLY A 632 -15.45 35.47 22.41
C GLY A 632 -16.94 35.78 22.33
N THR A 633 -17.73 34.98 23.04
CA THR A 633 -19.19 35.06 23.20
C THR A 633 -19.73 36.50 23.12
N GLY A 634 -20.14 36.91 21.92
CA GLY A 634 -20.91 38.10 21.65
C GLY A 634 -22.26 37.67 21.10
N THR A 635 -23.31 37.91 21.87
CA THR A 635 -24.70 37.65 21.48
C THR A 635 -25.07 38.33 20.16
N SER A 636 -25.08 37.57 19.07
CA SER A 636 -26.24 37.37 18.16
C SER A 636 -25.81 36.48 16.98
N LEU A 637 -26.53 35.37 16.78
CA LEU A 637 -26.48 34.60 15.53
C LEU A 637 -27.11 35.47 14.45
N ASN A 638 -26.29 36.21 13.72
CA ASN A 638 -26.66 36.74 12.41
C ASN A 638 -26.02 35.84 11.35
N THR A 639 -26.54 34.62 11.20
CA THR A 639 -26.22 33.78 10.05
C THR A 639 -26.59 34.53 8.79
N SER A 640 -25.65 34.66 7.85
CA SER A 640 -25.92 35.20 6.53
C SER A 640 -27.04 34.37 5.88
N SER A 641 -28.20 34.97 5.64
CA SER A 641 -29.34 34.28 5.04
C SER A 641 -29.52 34.77 3.62
N VAL A 642 -29.53 33.84 2.68
CA VAL A 642 -29.81 34.10 1.27
C VAL A 642 -31.06 33.32 0.90
N THR A 643 -32.12 34.04 0.52
CA THR A 643 -33.40 33.44 0.14
C THR A 643 -33.87 33.99 -1.19
N LEU A 644 -34.46 33.14 -2.03
CA LEU A 644 -35.15 33.58 -3.23
C LEU A 644 -36.64 33.78 -2.93
N TYR A 645 -37.20 34.90 -3.38
CA TYR A 645 -38.61 35.25 -3.20
C TYR A 645 -39.18 35.94 -4.45
N PRO A 646 -40.46 35.73 -4.80
CA PRO A 646 -41.37 34.73 -4.25
C PRO A 646 -40.95 33.30 -4.63
N ASN A 647 -41.33 32.33 -3.80
CA ASN A 647 -41.17 30.91 -4.09
C ASN A 647 -42.41 30.16 -3.57
N PRO A 648 -43.34 29.71 -4.45
CA PRO A 648 -43.23 29.65 -5.91
C PRO A 648 -43.17 31.02 -6.63
N VAL A 649 -42.43 31.08 -7.74
CA VAL A 649 -42.29 32.25 -8.63
C VAL A 649 -43.17 32.09 -9.88
N THR A 650 -43.85 33.17 -10.30
CA THR A 650 -44.63 33.19 -11.54
C THR A 650 -43.90 33.93 -12.66
N ASP A 651 -43.42 35.14 -12.37
CA ASP A 651 -42.91 36.04 -13.41
C ASP A 651 -41.46 36.46 -13.12
N GLU A 652 -41.17 36.82 -11.87
CA GLU A 652 -39.90 37.43 -11.51
C GLU A 652 -39.38 36.94 -10.14
N VAL A 653 -38.08 36.66 -10.07
CA VAL A 653 -37.41 36.23 -8.84
C VAL A 653 -36.49 37.32 -8.28
N TRP A 654 -36.48 37.44 -6.96
CA TRP A 654 -35.62 38.32 -6.18
C TRP A 654 -34.75 37.51 -5.23
N ILE A 655 -33.57 38.01 -4.92
CA ILE A 655 -32.68 37.46 -3.91
C ILE A 655 -32.65 38.41 -2.71
N GLN A 656 -33.11 37.92 -1.56
CA GLN A 656 -32.98 38.61 -0.28
C GLN A 656 -31.71 38.12 0.39
N LEU A 657 -30.78 39.05 0.61
CA LEU A 657 -29.52 38.85 1.31
C LEU A 657 -29.66 39.52 2.67
N LYS A 658 -29.40 38.78 3.76
CA LYS A 658 -29.27 39.36 5.10
C LYS A 658 -27.94 38.93 5.69
N ASN A 659 -27.26 39.84 6.38
CA ASN A 659 -26.01 39.56 7.08
C ASN A 659 -24.90 38.94 6.19
N THR A 660 -24.87 39.27 4.89
CA THR A 660 -23.83 38.82 3.95
C THR A 660 -22.68 39.82 3.89
N ASP A 661 -21.47 39.40 3.52
CA ASP A 661 -20.32 40.29 3.33
C ASP A 661 -20.43 41.13 2.05
N ALA A 662 -19.84 42.33 2.07
CA ALA A 662 -19.73 43.16 0.88
C ALA A 662 -18.83 42.50 -0.18
N GLY A 663 -19.22 42.56 -1.44
CA GLY A 663 -18.47 42.00 -2.54
C GLY A 663 -19.35 41.42 -3.63
N ARG A 664 -18.71 40.73 -4.59
CA ARG A 664 -19.39 40.18 -5.74
C ARG A 664 -20.02 38.83 -5.42
N ILE A 665 -21.30 38.67 -5.77
CA ILE A 665 -21.99 37.38 -5.76
C ILE A 665 -22.43 37.00 -7.18
N THR A 666 -22.53 35.69 -7.42
CA THR A 666 -23.08 35.09 -8.63
C THR A 666 -24.28 34.23 -8.26
N LEU A 667 -25.45 34.51 -8.82
CA LEU A 667 -26.62 33.63 -8.79
C LEU A 667 -26.64 32.77 -10.05
N GLU A 668 -26.83 31.47 -9.86
CA GLU A 668 -27.10 30.50 -10.91
C GLU A 668 -28.40 29.76 -10.61
N ILE A 669 -29.32 29.73 -11.57
CA ILE A 669 -30.50 28.87 -11.56
C ILE A 669 -30.23 27.75 -12.54
N MET A 670 -30.44 26.51 -12.10
CA MET A 670 -30.14 25.29 -12.82
C MET A 670 -31.39 24.41 -12.90
N ASP A 671 -31.56 23.70 -14.01
CA ASP A 671 -32.53 22.61 -14.09
C ASP A 671 -32.07 21.37 -13.28
N LEU A 672 -32.91 20.35 -13.19
CA LEU A 672 -32.60 19.12 -12.43
C LEU A 672 -31.46 18.28 -13.03
N THR A 673 -31.02 18.58 -14.25
CA THR A 673 -29.83 17.94 -14.88
C THR A 673 -28.53 18.67 -14.52
N GLY A 674 -28.62 19.81 -13.82
CA GLY A 674 -27.48 20.64 -13.45
C GLY A 674 -27.10 21.68 -14.50
N LYS A 675 -27.86 21.82 -15.59
CA LYS A 675 -27.61 22.82 -16.63
C LYS A 675 -28.08 24.20 -16.15
N THR A 676 -27.19 25.19 -16.19
CA THR A 676 -27.52 26.59 -15.84
C THR A 676 -28.46 27.19 -16.89
N VAL A 677 -29.63 27.62 -16.43
CA VAL A 677 -30.67 28.27 -17.25
C VAL A 677 -30.72 29.79 -17.06
N LEU A 678 -30.24 30.29 -15.91
CA LEU A 678 -30.08 31.72 -15.65
C LEU A 678 -28.80 31.94 -14.83
N ARG A 679 -28.00 32.94 -15.21
CA ARG A 679 -26.82 33.37 -14.44
C ARG A 679 -26.78 34.88 -14.33
N LYS A 680 -26.57 35.40 -13.13
CA LYS A 680 -26.48 36.84 -12.89
C LYS A 680 -25.47 37.18 -11.81
N ASN A 681 -24.76 38.30 -12.01
CA ASN A 681 -23.76 38.79 -11.07
C ASN A 681 -24.29 40.05 -10.38
N PHE A 682 -23.97 40.20 -9.10
CA PHE A 682 -24.31 41.38 -8.32
C PHE A 682 -23.12 41.85 -7.50
N GLU A 683 -23.06 43.15 -7.26
CA GLU A 683 -22.20 43.75 -6.23
C GLU A 683 -23.07 44.02 -4.99
N VAL A 684 -22.67 43.44 -3.87
CA VAL A 684 -23.40 43.48 -2.58
C VAL A 684 -22.65 44.40 -1.63
N ARG A 685 -23.38 45.20 -0.85
CA ARG A 685 -22.77 46.24 0.01
C ARG A 685 -22.53 45.79 1.45
N GLY A 686 -22.88 44.55 1.78
CA GLY A 686 -22.70 44.00 3.13
C GLY A 686 -23.82 44.38 4.13
N VAL A 687 -24.96 44.83 3.62
CA VAL A 687 -26.17 45.15 4.41
C VAL A 687 -27.33 44.27 3.94
N GLU A 688 -28.49 44.30 4.62
CA GLU A 688 -29.68 43.63 4.09
C GLU A 688 -30.10 44.27 2.76
N GLU A 689 -30.06 43.48 1.69
CA GLU A 689 -30.33 43.92 0.32
C GLU A 689 -31.31 42.95 -0.36
N LEU A 690 -32.26 43.51 -1.11
CA LEU A 690 -33.15 42.77 -1.98
C LEU A 690 -32.79 43.11 -3.43
N LEU A 691 -32.25 42.13 -4.17
CA LEU A 691 -31.73 42.34 -5.51
C LEU A 691 -32.58 41.63 -6.56
N ARG A 692 -32.78 42.28 -7.70
CA ARG A 692 -33.62 41.82 -8.80
C ARG A 692 -32.89 40.80 -9.67
N CYS A 693 -33.29 39.53 -9.65
CA CYS A 693 -32.63 38.46 -10.41
C CYS A 693 -33.07 38.42 -11.87
N GLY A 694 -34.29 38.85 -12.19
CA GLY A 694 -34.79 38.97 -13.56
C GLY A 694 -36.01 38.09 -13.80
N GLU A 695 -36.52 38.18 -15.02
CA GLU A 695 -37.73 37.49 -15.45
C GLU A 695 -37.44 36.00 -15.70
N VAL A 696 -38.30 35.14 -15.17
CA VAL A 696 -38.25 33.68 -15.32
C VAL A 696 -39.51 33.13 -16.01
N ALA A 697 -40.38 34.02 -16.51
CA ALA A 697 -41.65 33.66 -17.16
C ALA A 697 -41.49 32.77 -18.39
N GLU A 698 -40.35 32.83 -19.08
CA GLU A 698 -40.05 31.98 -20.25
C GLU A 698 -39.53 30.59 -19.89
N LEU A 699 -39.22 30.33 -18.60
CA LEU A 699 -38.78 29.02 -18.16
C LEU A 699 -39.99 28.09 -17.93
N PRO A 700 -39.90 26.80 -18.31
CA PRO A 700 -40.95 25.83 -18.03
C PRO A 700 -41.34 25.76 -16.55
N GLN A 701 -42.61 25.49 -16.27
CA GLN A 701 -43.06 25.25 -14.89
C GLN A 701 -42.37 24.00 -14.32
N GLY A 702 -41.86 24.09 -13.10
CA GLY A 702 -41.11 22.98 -12.50
C GLY A 702 -40.22 23.39 -11.33
N ILE A 703 -39.47 22.40 -10.82
CA ILE A 703 -38.49 22.58 -9.75
C ILE A 703 -37.13 22.88 -10.38
N TYR A 704 -36.51 23.96 -9.91
CA TYR A 704 -35.16 24.39 -10.25
C TYR A 704 -34.29 24.41 -9.00
N LEU A 705 -33.00 24.20 -9.18
CA LEU A 705 -32.00 24.38 -8.14
C LEU A 705 -31.38 25.77 -8.32
N TYR A 706 -31.07 26.43 -7.21
CA TYR A 706 -30.26 27.65 -7.27
C TYR A 706 -28.97 27.48 -6.48
N ARG A 707 -27.93 28.16 -6.94
CA ARG A 707 -26.63 28.28 -6.28
C ARG A 707 -26.24 29.75 -6.26
N VAL A 708 -25.83 30.22 -5.09
CA VAL A 708 -25.18 31.53 -4.91
C VAL A 708 -23.75 31.27 -4.48
N SER A 709 -22.79 31.94 -5.13
CA SER A 709 -21.36 31.83 -4.86
C SER A 709 -20.70 33.21 -4.87
N GLY A 710 -19.54 33.35 -4.21
CA GLY A 710 -18.84 34.63 -4.02
C GLY A 710 -18.77 35.01 -2.55
N SER A 711 -19.05 36.29 -2.21
CA SER A 711 -19.08 36.79 -0.83
C SER A 711 -20.23 36.22 0.04
N ALA A 712 -21.13 35.43 -0.55
CA ALA A 712 -22.13 34.65 0.16
C ALA A 712 -22.29 33.28 -0.52
N PHE A 713 -22.68 32.27 0.25
CA PHE A 713 -22.96 30.92 -0.27
C PHE A 713 -24.33 30.43 0.16
N ALA A 714 -25.14 30.01 -0.81
CA ALA A 714 -26.40 29.31 -0.54
C ALA A 714 -26.78 28.39 -1.68
N LYS A 715 -27.47 27.29 -1.33
CA LYS A 715 -28.09 26.39 -2.28
C LYS A 715 -29.51 26.09 -1.83
N GLY A 716 -30.43 25.98 -2.77
CA GLY A 716 -31.81 25.67 -2.45
C GLY A 716 -32.63 25.32 -3.68
N LYS A 717 -33.94 25.15 -3.44
CA LYS A 717 -34.92 24.86 -4.48
C LYS A 717 -35.78 26.09 -4.76
N MET A 718 -36.08 26.31 -6.03
CA MET A 718 -37.03 27.31 -6.51
C MET A 718 -38.10 26.60 -7.33
N VAL A 719 -39.36 26.97 -7.15
CA VAL A 719 -40.48 26.41 -7.91
C VAL A 719 -41.03 27.48 -8.83
N ILE A 720 -41.07 27.22 -10.13
CA ILE A 720 -41.72 28.10 -11.12
C ILE A 720 -43.14 27.58 -11.37
N GLY A 721 -44.15 28.39 -11.05
CA GLY A 721 -45.57 28.05 -11.18
C GLY A 721 -46.45 28.73 -10.12
N SER A 722 -47.77 28.74 -10.33
CA SER A 722 -48.71 29.29 -9.35
C SER A 722 -48.80 28.38 -8.11
N ALA A 723 -48.67 28.97 -6.91
CA ALA A 723 -49.04 28.29 -5.67
C ALA A 723 -50.56 28.06 -5.64
N GLN A 724 -51.03 26.91 -6.11
CA GLN A 724 -52.39 26.43 -5.85
C GLN A 724 -52.31 25.28 -4.85
N PRO A 725 -53.11 25.29 -3.76
CA PRO A 725 -53.10 24.22 -2.79
C PRO A 725 -53.85 23.00 -3.35
N ARG A 726 -53.11 21.93 -3.63
CA ARG A 726 -53.50 20.55 -3.31
C ARG A 726 -52.31 19.60 -3.46
#